data_AF-A0A9D5IZV2-F1
#
_entry.id   AF-A0A9D5IZV2-F1
#
_cell.length_a   1.000
_cell.length_b   1.000
_cell.length_c   1.000
_cell.angle_alpha   90.00
_cell.angle_beta   90.00
_cell.angle_gamma   90.00
#
_symmetry.space_group_name_H-M   'P 1'
#
loop_
_entity.id
_entity.type
_entity.pdbx_description
1 polymer ?
#
loop_
_entity_poly.entity_id
_entity_poly.type
_entity_poly.pdbx_seq_one_letter_code
_entity_poly.pdbx_strand_id
1 'polypeptide(L)'
;MRTLCGILAGFMILGSIQATGTDYRIGKNGAVISLGADWQRTVLVSGFCRDQFSSKKDFALLISELETPLKAPADFEASLSEVVSAIKKQDPTMQAATTEFSSTNGIDHSVSTFTCRVNGISLYYEMHLLGRDGLFFMLRSWSSARSKKLLSAEMKRVTDSLKMPEPGTEWGKSAIPTPVTIRLDDSTLKCNVQKSIFITREELPQNGPIFSLMSKDDTVGCHFFQSMETRNIDARAKAILEVIKTDHPDAKEVSRENVTVAGKKCLQLTIEGRNRMSFNTSFICTLVPTDESRHAEIRFITTEELKHKKTFLDALLKTMELSAPKKLDAFPVAGPTKPDKSIPPAQLKLLKASTLVATFEEHQSHVSRLPDGSFLGIAYDQISLAGQGSTNATTLLAPEERSYMRDAVYRDGALWYTGAKGKLMCFKNKKVESTGCDASRVVPAGADSLLLCRARKAPELPGFSPVAGNLLVLREKDGKERTVKETLFQVSSMTVDPAGRRAVYVSEPEWRMRSTAGNEATPSILDLTTGSEQLLPAWKSISGLGSANEGWLIQGQPPGKPSGIYHVAPDGQLQLLLSGIHFTSVALTKDELFYFTAVDPDASGESRSTSRVYRIPLAALKQVGPNVQPFHGELIQKIAAAAFAEAKLDPRAPDILAGRKQFDDFLAIAQKTSRNLAGLELPVDPVAVDDLLGDYGSHHGLRHEGQVLMSVVLAASLLGQKADWIEGPQSPVAIIPGTEPASQNNPFVLACSPGALVASVLSEGEDSWYNPATQVHEMSDGRPVVLCNDPSAYLESQFGEKDRKLRELMQGTNITGLAELLKAQPQNVHLRQLVYDHLIARQPLGLIEKLAANFASTETPLVDLKLMLGVQSEKPDKAACEKLIQSLRSAITRFPAEPAFYVMLGGVYEASGVSDAPEYARLCYKEALRISPYGPGATKVKTALARLDGKADEPLDADFEED
;
A
#
# COMPACT_ATOMS: atom_id res chain seq x y z
N MET A 1 -15.63 -51.97 -72.44
CA MET A 1 -14.24 -51.64 -72.85
C MET A 1 -13.53 -51.09 -71.62
N ARG A 2 -12.86 -51.96 -70.85
CA ARG A 2 -11.40 -52.24 -70.86
C ARG A 2 -10.56 -51.21 -70.06
N THR A 3 -10.35 -51.55 -68.79
CA THR A 3 -9.08 -51.73 -68.06
C THR A 3 -7.86 -50.80 -68.31
N LEU A 4 -7.35 -50.25 -67.18
CA LEU A 4 -5.94 -50.09 -66.73
C LEU A 4 -4.87 -49.37 -67.58
N CYS A 5 -4.23 -48.37 -66.94
CA CYS A 5 -2.76 -48.15 -66.71
C CYS A 5 -2.63 -46.74 -66.04
N GLY A 6 -2.09 -46.49 -64.84
CA GLY A 6 -0.86 -46.99 -64.19
C GLY A 6 0.38 -46.33 -64.81
N ILE A 7 1.36 -45.65 -64.17
CA ILE A 7 1.67 -45.13 -62.83
C ILE A 7 3.07 -44.41 -62.97
N LEU A 8 3.33 -43.35 -62.20
CA LEU A 8 4.64 -42.80 -61.74
C LEU A 8 5.70 -42.19 -62.70
N ALA A 9 5.99 -40.89 -62.47
CA ALA A 9 7.26 -40.36 -61.91
C ALA A 9 7.79 -39.11 -62.64
N GLY A 10 7.81 -37.96 -61.95
CA GLY A 10 8.58 -36.78 -62.37
C GLY A 10 8.12 -35.49 -61.67
N PHE A 11 8.97 -34.98 -60.78
CA PHE A 11 8.88 -33.70 -60.06
C PHE A 11 7.94 -33.57 -58.85
N MET A 12 8.40 -34.19 -57.74
CA MET A 12 8.49 -33.48 -56.47
C MET A 12 9.36 -32.22 -56.64
N ILE A 13 8.72 -31.04 -56.65
CA ILE A 13 9.19 -29.85 -55.93
C ILE A 13 7.91 -29.24 -55.33
N LEU A 14 7.50 -29.76 -54.18
CA LEU A 14 6.64 -29.01 -53.25
C LEU A 14 7.51 -27.88 -52.68
N GLY A 15 7.72 -26.86 -53.50
CA GLY A 15 8.09 -25.55 -53.00
C GLY A 15 6.93 -25.12 -52.13
N SER A 16 7.11 -25.22 -50.82
CA SER A 16 6.33 -24.47 -49.84
C SER A 16 6.41 -23.01 -50.24
N ILE A 17 5.40 -22.53 -50.98
CA ILE A 17 5.11 -21.11 -51.02
C ILE A 17 4.71 -20.79 -49.58
N GLN A 18 5.70 -20.45 -48.76
CA GLN A 18 5.49 -19.77 -47.49
C GLN A 18 4.77 -18.48 -47.87
N ALA A 19 3.43 -18.49 -47.76
CA ALA A 19 2.67 -17.27 -47.79
C ALA A 19 3.29 -16.36 -46.72
N THR A 20 3.89 -15.25 -47.15
CA THR A 20 4.58 -14.30 -46.28
C THR A 20 3.57 -13.75 -45.29
N GLY A 21 3.58 -14.29 -44.07
CA GLY A 21 2.84 -13.73 -42.96
C GLY A 21 3.41 -12.36 -42.58
N THR A 22 2.58 -11.50 -42.01
CA THR A 22 3.03 -10.28 -41.35
C THR A 22 3.37 -10.62 -39.91
N ASP A 23 4.59 -10.28 -39.47
CA ASP A 23 5.02 -10.48 -38.09
C ASP A 23 4.42 -9.40 -37.19
N TYR A 24 3.75 -9.83 -36.13
CA TYR A 24 3.18 -8.96 -35.10
C TYR A 24 3.88 -9.20 -33.77
N ARG A 25 4.35 -8.11 -33.15
CA ARG A 25 4.78 -8.13 -31.75
C ARG A 25 3.54 -8.19 -30.86
N ILE A 26 3.55 -9.14 -29.92
CA ILE A 26 2.48 -9.44 -28.98
C ILE A 26 3.03 -9.46 -27.55
N GLY A 27 2.19 -9.13 -26.58
CA GLY A 27 2.59 -9.07 -25.17
C GLY A 27 3.53 -7.90 -24.84
N LYS A 28 3.75 -7.66 -23.55
CA LYS A 28 4.69 -6.61 -23.09
C LYS A 28 6.14 -7.07 -23.23
N ASN A 29 6.40 -8.38 -23.17
CA ASN A 29 7.74 -8.96 -23.28
C ASN A 29 8.22 -9.13 -24.74
N GLY A 30 7.37 -8.77 -25.72
CA GLY A 30 7.78 -8.64 -27.12
C GLY A 30 7.90 -9.95 -27.90
N ALA A 31 7.10 -10.97 -27.55
CA ALA A 31 7.00 -12.18 -28.36
C ALA A 31 6.46 -11.85 -29.76
N VAL A 32 6.72 -12.74 -30.74
CA VAL A 32 6.35 -12.51 -32.14
C VAL A 32 5.52 -13.68 -32.66
N ILE A 33 4.44 -13.37 -33.37
CA ILE A 33 3.66 -14.32 -34.16
C ILE A 33 3.56 -13.83 -35.61
N SER A 34 3.36 -14.76 -36.55
CA SER A 34 3.12 -14.44 -37.95
C SER A 34 1.65 -14.70 -38.29
N LEU A 35 0.93 -13.67 -38.73
CA LEU A 35 -0.48 -13.77 -39.18
C LEU A 35 -0.58 -13.61 -40.69
N GLY A 36 -1.62 -14.20 -41.31
CA GLY A 36 -1.93 -13.98 -42.72
C GLY A 36 -2.21 -12.50 -43.05
N ALA A 37 -1.99 -12.09 -44.31
CA ALA A 37 -2.18 -10.71 -44.77
C ALA A 37 -3.63 -10.18 -44.64
N ASP A 38 -4.59 -11.06 -44.41
CA ASP A 38 -6.01 -10.74 -44.20
C ASP A 38 -6.38 -10.40 -42.74
N TRP A 39 -5.44 -10.54 -41.80
CA TRP A 39 -5.61 -10.17 -40.40
C TRP A 39 -5.27 -8.71 -40.15
N GLN A 40 -6.08 -8.05 -39.30
CA GLN A 40 -5.85 -6.70 -38.83
C GLN A 40 -6.04 -6.62 -37.32
N ARG A 41 -5.24 -5.78 -36.66
CA ARG A 41 -5.40 -5.49 -35.23
C ARG A 41 -6.63 -4.60 -35.04
N THR A 42 -7.66 -5.14 -34.39
CA THR A 42 -8.97 -4.50 -34.22
C THR A 42 -9.46 -4.74 -32.81
N VAL A 43 -9.98 -3.71 -32.15
CA VAL A 43 -10.59 -3.87 -30.81
C VAL A 43 -11.93 -4.61 -30.96
N LEU A 44 -11.96 -5.87 -30.50
CA LEU A 44 -13.15 -6.73 -30.53
C LEU A 44 -13.95 -6.62 -29.23
N VAL A 45 -13.23 -6.58 -28.10
CA VAL A 45 -13.79 -6.46 -26.76
C VAL A 45 -13.06 -5.33 -26.04
N SER A 46 -13.76 -4.23 -25.77
CA SER A 46 -13.18 -3.07 -25.08
C SER A 46 -12.66 -3.48 -23.70
N GLY A 47 -11.45 -3.04 -23.35
CA GLY A 47 -10.84 -3.29 -22.04
C GLY A 47 -10.29 -4.70 -21.80
N PHE A 48 -10.33 -5.63 -22.77
CA PHE A 48 -9.92 -7.01 -22.55
C PHE A 48 -8.39 -7.22 -22.60
N CYS A 49 -7.78 -7.04 -23.76
CA CYS A 49 -6.32 -7.06 -23.93
C CYS A 49 -5.90 -6.14 -25.09
N ARG A 50 -4.61 -5.81 -25.19
CA ARG A 50 -4.07 -4.95 -26.25
C ARG A 50 -4.05 -5.66 -27.62
N ASP A 51 -3.79 -6.96 -27.61
CA ASP A 51 -3.49 -7.73 -28.81
C ASP A 51 -4.75 -8.49 -29.26
N GLN A 52 -5.58 -7.81 -30.04
CA GLN A 52 -6.86 -8.30 -30.58
C GLN A 52 -6.86 -8.19 -32.10
N PHE A 53 -7.30 -9.23 -32.79
CA PHE A 53 -7.22 -9.32 -34.25
C PHE A 53 -8.50 -9.87 -34.85
N SER A 54 -8.87 -9.32 -36.01
CA SER A 54 -9.94 -9.81 -36.86
C SER A 54 -9.41 -10.13 -38.25
N SER A 55 -9.87 -11.23 -38.85
CA SER A 55 -9.61 -11.57 -40.26
C SER A 55 -10.82 -11.23 -41.13
N LYS A 56 -10.58 -10.93 -42.42
CA LYS A 56 -11.62 -10.86 -43.46
C LYS A 56 -12.40 -12.17 -43.66
N LYS A 57 -11.97 -13.27 -43.07
CA LYS A 57 -12.65 -14.58 -43.07
C LYS A 57 -13.57 -14.80 -41.85
N ASP A 58 -13.92 -13.72 -41.13
CA ASP A 58 -14.72 -13.75 -39.90
C ASP A 58 -14.08 -14.58 -38.78
N PHE A 59 -12.74 -14.55 -38.69
CA PHE A 59 -12.01 -15.10 -37.55
C PHE A 59 -11.68 -13.98 -36.58
N ALA A 60 -11.78 -14.30 -35.30
CA ALA A 60 -11.36 -13.45 -34.22
C ALA A 60 -10.25 -14.15 -33.42
N LEU A 61 -9.26 -13.38 -32.99
CA LEU A 61 -8.15 -13.84 -32.17
C LEU A 61 -7.84 -12.80 -31.10
N LEU A 62 -7.75 -13.25 -29.87
CA LEU A 62 -7.29 -12.46 -28.73
C LEU A 62 -6.09 -13.13 -28.12
N ILE A 63 -5.10 -12.34 -27.77
CA ILE A 63 -3.85 -12.83 -27.22
C ILE A 63 -3.63 -12.12 -25.89
N SER A 64 -3.60 -12.92 -24.82
CA SER A 64 -3.27 -12.45 -23.48
C SER A 64 -1.92 -13.02 -23.07
N GLU A 65 -1.00 -12.14 -22.69
CA GLU A 65 0.24 -12.55 -22.04
C GLU A 65 -0.06 -12.84 -20.56
N LEU A 66 0.41 -14.00 -20.09
CA LEU A 66 0.22 -14.49 -18.74
C LEU A 66 1.60 -14.76 -18.11
N GLU A 67 1.78 -14.31 -16.89
CA GLU A 67 2.97 -14.59 -16.10
C GLU A 67 2.59 -15.52 -14.94
N THR A 68 2.62 -16.84 -15.18
CA THR A 68 2.04 -17.85 -14.28
C THR A 68 2.98 -19.04 -14.08
N PRO A 69 3.02 -19.69 -12.90
CA PRO A 69 3.91 -20.82 -12.63
C PRO A 69 3.36 -22.14 -13.21
N LEU A 70 3.62 -22.43 -14.48
CA LEU A 70 3.31 -23.72 -15.13
C LEU A 70 4.60 -24.46 -15.46
N LYS A 71 4.69 -25.75 -15.10
CA LYS A 71 5.91 -26.55 -15.31
C LYS A 71 5.66 -27.98 -15.76
N ALA A 72 4.58 -28.60 -15.31
CA ALA A 72 4.21 -29.96 -15.70
C ALA A 72 3.07 -29.93 -16.73
N PRO A 73 2.95 -30.92 -17.63
CA PRO A 73 1.82 -31.02 -18.57
C PRO A 73 0.45 -30.86 -17.92
N ALA A 74 0.29 -31.45 -16.73
CA ALA A 74 -0.94 -31.35 -15.94
C ALA A 74 -1.29 -29.91 -15.51
N ASP A 75 -0.31 -29.02 -15.31
CA ASP A 75 -0.55 -27.61 -15.02
C ASP A 75 -1.26 -26.93 -16.20
N PHE A 76 -0.76 -27.15 -17.43
CA PHE A 76 -1.33 -26.54 -18.63
C PHE A 76 -2.75 -27.04 -18.90
N GLU A 77 -2.94 -28.34 -18.78
CA GLU A 77 -4.25 -28.96 -18.95
C GLU A 77 -5.24 -28.45 -17.88
N ALA A 78 -4.80 -28.31 -16.62
CA ALA A 78 -5.62 -27.78 -15.54
C ALA A 78 -6.00 -26.31 -15.77
N SER A 79 -5.04 -25.43 -16.04
CA SER A 79 -5.29 -24.00 -16.29
C SER A 79 -6.24 -23.79 -17.48
N LEU A 80 -6.06 -24.54 -18.56
CA LEU A 80 -6.93 -24.44 -19.73
C LEU A 80 -8.32 -25.04 -19.45
N SER A 81 -8.38 -26.16 -18.74
CA SER A 81 -9.65 -26.77 -18.33
C SER A 81 -10.44 -25.91 -17.35
N GLU A 82 -9.78 -25.12 -16.50
CA GLU A 82 -10.44 -24.16 -15.62
C GLU A 82 -11.11 -23.04 -16.41
N VAL A 83 -10.39 -22.44 -17.38
CA VAL A 83 -10.95 -21.43 -18.29
C VAL A 83 -12.14 -22.00 -19.04
N VAL A 84 -12.00 -23.19 -19.62
CA VAL A 84 -13.09 -23.88 -20.34
C VAL A 84 -14.26 -24.22 -19.41
N SER A 85 -13.98 -24.61 -18.16
CA SER A 85 -15.02 -24.90 -17.17
C SER A 85 -15.78 -23.64 -16.74
N ALA A 86 -15.09 -22.50 -16.61
CA ALA A 86 -15.72 -21.21 -16.36
C ALA A 86 -16.66 -20.83 -17.51
N ILE A 87 -16.23 -21.07 -18.75
CA ILE A 87 -17.05 -20.85 -19.96
C ILE A 87 -18.25 -21.79 -19.99
N LYS A 88 -18.06 -23.07 -19.68
CA LYS A 88 -19.15 -24.06 -19.59
C LYS A 88 -20.19 -23.69 -18.53
N LYS A 89 -19.76 -23.08 -17.42
CA LYS A 89 -20.68 -22.57 -16.39
C LYS A 89 -21.53 -21.41 -16.92
N GLN A 90 -20.96 -20.56 -17.79
CA GLN A 90 -21.69 -19.47 -18.46
C GLN A 90 -22.63 -19.99 -19.55
N ASP A 91 -22.21 -20.99 -20.32
CA ASP A 91 -22.99 -21.61 -21.39
C ASP A 91 -23.09 -23.14 -21.23
N PRO A 92 -24.17 -23.64 -20.60
CA PRO A 92 -24.42 -25.07 -20.46
C PRO A 92 -24.59 -25.83 -21.79
N THR A 93 -24.81 -25.12 -22.91
CA THR A 93 -24.93 -25.74 -24.25
C THR A 93 -23.58 -26.10 -24.87
N MET A 94 -22.47 -25.74 -24.19
CA MET A 94 -21.12 -26.05 -24.63
C MET A 94 -20.89 -27.57 -24.73
N GLN A 95 -20.47 -28.03 -25.92
CA GLN A 95 -20.09 -29.43 -26.13
C GLN A 95 -18.72 -29.72 -25.50
N ALA A 96 -18.49 -31.00 -25.16
CA ALA A 96 -17.27 -31.44 -24.47
C ALA A 96 -16.01 -30.93 -25.16
N ALA A 97 -15.10 -30.35 -24.37
CA ALA A 97 -13.83 -29.88 -24.86
C ALA A 97 -12.82 -31.03 -24.92
N THR A 98 -12.04 -31.10 -25.99
CA THR A 98 -10.87 -31.97 -26.08
C THR A 98 -9.65 -31.14 -25.73
N THR A 99 -8.91 -31.54 -24.69
CA THR A 99 -7.65 -30.90 -24.33
C THR A 99 -6.49 -31.80 -24.74
N GLU A 100 -5.55 -31.28 -25.50
CA GLU A 100 -4.33 -31.97 -25.92
C GLU A 100 -3.11 -31.19 -25.43
N PHE A 101 -2.05 -31.90 -25.03
CA PHE A 101 -0.77 -31.31 -24.64
C PHE A 101 0.34 -31.78 -25.59
N SER A 102 1.23 -30.87 -25.94
CA SER A 102 2.47 -31.15 -26.66
C SER A 102 3.59 -30.22 -26.20
N SER A 103 4.84 -30.59 -26.45
CA SER A 103 6.00 -29.73 -26.20
C SER A 103 6.90 -29.75 -27.42
N THR A 104 7.21 -28.58 -27.96
CA THR A 104 8.03 -28.43 -29.18
C THR A 104 9.05 -27.30 -28.97
N ASN A 105 10.33 -27.57 -29.20
CA ASN A 105 11.42 -26.58 -29.04
C ASN A 105 11.47 -25.91 -27.65
N GLY A 106 11.08 -26.64 -26.60
CA GLY A 106 11.02 -26.12 -25.23
C GLY A 106 9.89 -25.11 -25.01
N ILE A 107 8.91 -25.03 -25.92
CA ILE A 107 7.63 -24.36 -25.71
C ILE A 107 6.60 -25.44 -25.44
N ASP A 108 6.04 -25.40 -24.24
CA ASP A 108 4.94 -26.25 -23.86
C ASP A 108 3.64 -25.66 -24.40
N HIS A 109 2.75 -26.52 -24.88
CA HIS A 109 1.55 -26.13 -25.61
C HIS A 109 0.39 -27.03 -25.22
N SER A 110 -0.68 -26.42 -24.70
CA SER A 110 -1.98 -27.07 -24.55
C SER A 110 -3.02 -26.40 -25.44
N VAL A 111 -3.88 -27.19 -26.05
CA VAL A 111 -5.00 -26.73 -26.88
C VAL A 111 -6.29 -27.33 -26.38
N SER A 112 -7.35 -26.51 -26.33
CA SER A 112 -8.70 -26.95 -26.02
C SER A 112 -9.68 -26.40 -27.03
N THR A 113 -10.56 -27.26 -27.55
CA THR A 113 -11.53 -26.88 -28.59
C THR A 113 -12.94 -27.19 -28.13
N PHE A 114 -13.91 -26.34 -28.43
CA PHE A 114 -15.31 -26.58 -28.11
C PHE A 114 -16.26 -25.82 -29.05
N THR A 115 -17.54 -26.16 -28.98
CA THR A 115 -18.61 -25.41 -29.68
C THR A 115 -19.66 -24.96 -28.68
N CYS A 116 -20.23 -23.78 -28.91
CA CYS A 116 -21.26 -23.21 -28.05
C CYS A 116 -22.30 -22.44 -28.89
N ARG A 117 -23.40 -21.96 -28.27
CA ARG A 117 -24.46 -21.21 -28.97
C ARG A 117 -24.68 -19.85 -28.34
N VAL A 118 -24.47 -18.80 -29.12
CA VAL A 118 -24.75 -17.41 -28.70
C VAL A 118 -25.86 -16.86 -29.58
N ASN A 119 -27.00 -16.50 -28.99
CA ASN A 119 -28.17 -15.99 -29.71
C ASN A 119 -28.60 -16.87 -30.90
N GLY A 120 -28.51 -18.20 -30.75
CA GLY A 120 -28.84 -19.17 -31.80
C GLY A 120 -27.75 -19.40 -32.86
N ILE A 121 -26.64 -18.64 -32.82
CA ILE A 121 -25.49 -18.83 -33.70
C ILE A 121 -24.54 -19.86 -33.05
N SER A 122 -24.18 -20.90 -33.80
CA SER A 122 -23.20 -21.88 -33.35
C SER A 122 -21.79 -21.37 -33.64
N LEU A 123 -21.01 -21.19 -32.58
CA LEU A 123 -19.61 -20.77 -32.64
C LEU A 123 -18.70 -21.96 -32.35
N TYR A 124 -17.54 -21.99 -32.99
CA TYR A 124 -16.43 -22.89 -32.68
C TYR A 124 -15.29 -22.07 -32.07
N TYR A 125 -14.82 -22.51 -30.91
CA TYR A 125 -13.73 -21.92 -30.16
C TYR A 125 -12.52 -22.84 -30.16
N GLU A 126 -11.34 -22.23 -30.25
CA GLU A 126 -10.07 -22.90 -30.11
C GLU A 126 -9.16 -22.03 -29.23
N MET A 127 -8.78 -22.59 -28.08
CA MET A 127 -7.98 -21.94 -27.06
C MET A 127 -6.63 -22.61 -26.97
N HIS A 128 -5.56 -21.84 -27.05
CA HIS A 128 -4.20 -22.34 -26.84
C HIS A 128 -3.56 -21.64 -25.67
N LEU A 129 -2.88 -22.42 -24.84
CA LEU A 129 -1.97 -21.95 -23.81
C LEU A 129 -0.58 -22.43 -24.20
N LEU A 130 0.32 -21.52 -24.55
CA LEU A 130 1.68 -21.86 -24.94
C LEU A 130 2.73 -20.92 -24.34
N GLY A 131 3.87 -21.47 -23.97
CA GLY A 131 4.97 -20.71 -23.37
C GLY A 131 5.98 -21.57 -22.64
N ARG A 132 6.81 -20.94 -21.81
CA ARG A 132 7.80 -21.61 -20.96
C ARG A 132 8.26 -20.68 -19.83
N ASP A 133 8.91 -21.24 -18.81
CA ASP A 133 9.68 -20.51 -17.80
C ASP A 133 8.93 -19.31 -17.18
N GLY A 134 7.63 -19.46 -16.90
CA GLY A 134 6.82 -18.41 -16.28
C GLY A 134 6.20 -17.39 -17.24
N LEU A 135 6.47 -17.46 -18.55
CA LEU A 135 5.84 -16.59 -19.56
C LEU A 135 5.02 -17.42 -20.54
N PHE A 136 3.73 -17.14 -20.56
CA PHE A 136 2.73 -17.88 -21.31
C PHE A 136 1.83 -16.95 -22.11
N PHE A 137 1.28 -17.47 -23.20
CA PHE A 137 0.33 -16.77 -24.06
C PHE A 137 -0.94 -17.59 -24.16
N MET A 138 -2.06 -16.98 -23.75
CA MET A 138 -3.40 -17.52 -23.94
C MET A 138 -3.98 -16.93 -25.22
N LEU A 139 -4.10 -17.76 -26.24
CA LEU A 139 -4.72 -17.41 -27.52
C LEU A 139 -6.17 -17.90 -27.48
N ARG A 140 -7.12 -16.98 -27.54
CA ARG A 140 -8.56 -17.28 -27.64
C ARG A 140 -9.02 -16.93 -29.03
N SER A 141 -9.39 -17.95 -29.81
CA SER A 141 -9.88 -17.77 -31.17
C SER A 141 -11.28 -18.33 -31.34
N TRP A 142 -12.08 -17.69 -32.19
CA TRP A 142 -13.41 -18.21 -32.53
C TRP A 142 -13.84 -17.84 -33.94
N SER A 143 -14.78 -18.62 -34.46
CA SER A 143 -15.46 -18.39 -35.73
C SER A 143 -16.84 -19.07 -35.74
N SER A 144 -17.59 -18.92 -36.84
CA SER A 144 -18.74 -19.79 -37.12
C SER A 144 -18.34 -21.26 -37.07
N ALA A 145 -19.18 -22.12 -36.48
CA ALA A 145 -18.91 -23.56 -36.42
C ALA A 145 -18.69 -24.21 -37.80
N ARG A 146 -19.23 -23.60 -38.87
CA ARG A 146 -18.99 -24.04 -40.27
C ARG A 146 -17.54 -23.86 -40.71
N SER A 147 -16.81 -22.93 -40.11
CA SER A 147 -15.44 -22.58 -40.42
C SER A 147 -14.40 -23.29 -39.55
N LYS A 148 -14.81 -24.25 -38.70
CA LYS A 148 -13.92 -24.99 -37.79
C LYS A 148 -12.58 -25.41 -38.42
N LYS A 149 -12.64 -26.11 -39.57
CA LYS A 149 -11.42 -26.62 -40.23
C LYS A 149 -10.47 -25.53 -40.68
N LEU A 150 -11.01 -24.38 -41.12
CA LEU A 150 -10.20 -23.25 -41.56
C LEU A 150 -9.58 -22.52 -40.37
N LEU A 151 -10.35 -22.35 -39.27
CA LEU A 151 -9.82 -21.76 -38.04
C LEU A 151 -8.67 -22.59 -37.47
N SER A 152 -8.84 -23.91 -37.32
CA SER A 152 -7.78 -24.78 -36.77
C SER A 152 -6.51 -24.80 -37.63
N ALA A 153 -6.65 -24.78 -38.96
CA ALA A 153 -5.49 -24.70 -39.86
C ALA A 153 -4.77 -23.34 -39.76
N GLU A 154 -5.52 -22.27 -39.54
CA GLU A 154 -4.96 -20.93 -39.30
C GLU A 154 -4.25 -20.88 -37.95
N MET A 155 -4.91 -21.32 -36.89
CA MET A 155 -4.37 -21.31 -35.54
C MET A 155 -3.12 -22.15 -35.40
N LYS A 156 -3.06 -23.32 -36.04
CA LYS A 156 -1.83 -24.11 -36.11
C LYS A 156 -0.66 -23.31 -36.70
N ARG A 157 -0.90 -22.54 -37.77
CA ARG A 157 0.14 -21.68 -38.37
C ARG A 157 0.59 -20.59 -37.41
N VAL A 158 -0.36 -19.97 -36.70
CA VAL A 158 -0.08 -18.94 -35.69
C VAL A 158 0.78 -19.52 -34.56
N THR A 159 0.39 -20.66 -33.99
CA THR A 159 1.13 -21.30 -32.89
C THR A 159 2.50 -21.79 -33.33
N ASP A 160 2.62 -22.39 -34.53
CA ASP A 160 3.90 -22.83 -35.10
C ASP A 160 4.87 -21.64 -35.35
N SER A 161 4.33 -20.42 -35.53
CA SER A 161 5.11 -19.21 -35.76
C SER A 161 5.55 -18.47 -34.49
N LEU A 162 5.08 -18.89 -33.31
CA LEU A 162 5.39 -18.19 -32.05
C LEU A 162 6.90 -18.23 -31.78
N LYS A 163 7.49 -17.04 -31.62
CA LYS A 163 8.86 -16.86 -31.13
C LYS A 163 8.82 -16.20 -29.75
N MET A 164 9.33 -16.91 -28.75
CA MET A 164 9.53 -16.36 -27.40
C MET A 164 10.62 -15.28 -27.41
N PRO A 165 10.62 -14.35 -26.43
CA PRO A 165 11.66 -13.34 -26.31
C PRO A 165 13.06 -13.97 -26.17
N GLU A 166 14.09 -13.30 -26.68
CA GLU A 166 15.47 -13.81 -26.68
C GLU A 166 16.09 -13.82 -25.26
N PRO A 167 17.10 -14.67 -24.97
CA PRO A 167 17.74 -14.74 -23.65
C PRO A 167 18.33 -13.42 -23.12
N GLY A 168 18.72 -12.51 -24.02
CA GLY A 168 19.25 -11.19 -23.64
C GLY A 168 18.19 -10.18 -23.17
N THR A 169 16.91 -10.48 -23.37
CA THR A 169 15.79 -9.65 -22.88
C THR A 169 15.67 -9.72 -21.36
N GLU A 170 14.97 -8.76 -20.74
CA GLU A 170 14.74 -8.74 -19.29
C GLU A 170 14.10 -10.05 -18.80
N TRP A 171 13.07 -10.54 -19.50
CA TRP A 171 12.46 -11.83 -19.18
C TRP A 171 13.47 -12.99 -19.32
N GLY A 172 14.25 -13.02 -20.40
CA GLY A 172 15.23 -14.08 -20.66
C GLY A 172 16.28 -14.22 -19.55
N LYS A 173 16.75 -13.10 -18.99
CA LYS A 173 17.66 -13.10 -17.83
C LYS A 173 16.97 -13.62 -16.57
N SER A 174 15.71 -13.24 -16.34
CA SER A 174 14.94 -13.66 -15.17
C SER A 174 14.58 -15.15 -15.16
N ALA A 175 14.59 -15.80 -16.32
CA ALA A 175 14.29 -17.23 -16.46
C ALA A 175 15.39 -18.15 -15.91
N ILE A 176 16.59 -17.65 -15.66
CA ILE A 176 17.72 -18.42 -15.11
C ILE A 176 17.61 -18.42 -13.57
N PRO A 177 17.61 -19.60 -12.91
CA PRO A 177 17.63 -19.67 -11.45
C PRO A 177 18.89 -19.01 -10.86
N THR A 178 18.69 -18.15 -9.86
CA THR A 178 19.77 -17.41 -9.17
C THR A 178 19.76 -17.73 -7.67
N PRO A 179 20.92 -17.86 -7.02
CA PRO A 179 20.98 -18.11 -5.59
C PRO A 179 20.47 -16.89 -4.81
N VAL A 180 19.70 -17.14 -3.76
CA VAL A 180 19.19 -16.16 -2.80
C VAL A 180 19.59 -16.61 -1.40
N THR A 181 20.06 -15.66 -0.60
CA THR A 181 20.38 -15.87 0.82
C THR A 181 19.28 -15.26 1.68
N ILE A 182 18.69 -16.07 2.56
CA ILE A 182 17.68 -15.67 3.55
C ILE A 182 18.33 -15.75 4.94
N ARG A 183 18.25 -14.66 5.71
CA ARG A 183 18.79 -14.60 7.07
C ARG A 183 17.68 -14.88 8.07
N LEU A 184 17.85 -15.91 8.89
CA LEU A 184 17.08 -16.22 10.11
C LEU A 184 17.95 -15.79 11.30
N ASP A 185 17.44 -15.28 12.44
CA ASP A 185 18.27 -14.74 13.55
C ASP A 185 19.62 -15.44 13.64
N ASP A 186 19.59 -16.65 14.17
CA ASP A 186 20.74 -17.49 14.40
C ASP A 186 20.79 -18.56 13.32
N SER A 187 20.61 -18.26 12.03
CA SER A 187 20.90 -19.21 10.94
C SER A 187 20.84 -18.54 9.57
N THR A 188 21.65 -18.98 8.62
CA THR A 188 21.47 -18.55 7.22
C THR A 188 20.94 -19.70 6.38
N LEU A 189 19.91 -19.42 5.59
CA LEU A 189 19.34 -20.32 4.60
C LEU A 189 19.69 -19.82 3.19
N LYS A 190 20.28 -20.66 2.32
CA LYS A 190 20.48 -20.34 0.89
C LYS A 190 19.56 -21.19 0.02
N CYS A 191 19.00 -20.66 -1.06
CA CYS A 191 18.22 -21.43 -2.05
C CYS A 191 18.24 -20.76 -3.44
N ASN A 192 18.00 -21.50 -4.52
CA ASN A 192 17.91 -20.94 -5.87
C ASN A 192 16.47 -20.53 -6.23
N VAL A 193 16.30 -19.33 -6.78
CA VAL A 193 15.01 -18.75 -7.16
C VAL A 193 15.01 -18.35 -8.64
N GLN A 194 13.93 -18.69 -9.34
CA GLN A 194 13.70 -18.32 -10.74
C GLN A 194 12.80 -17.07 -10.81
N LYS A 195 13.40 -15.91 -11.10
CA LYS A 195 12.74 -14.59 -11.03
C LYS A 195 11.66 -14.37 -12.11
N SER A 196 11.67 -15.15 -13.18
CA SER A 196 10.60 -15.13 -14.19
C SER A 196 9.28 -15.67 -13.65
N ILE A 197 9.35 -16.51 -12.61
CA ILE A 197 8.20 -17.15 -11.97
C ILE A 197 7.83 -16.41 -10.68
N PHE A 198 8.83 -16.16 -9.83
CA PHE A 198 8.64 -15.58 -8.50
C PHE A 198 9.16 -14.14 -8.42
N ILE A 199 8.34 -13.28 -7.86
CA ILE A 199 8.74 -11.97 -7.34
C ILE A 199 9.22 -12.19 -5.90
N THR A 200 10.41 -11.67 -5.61
CA THR A 200 10.94 -11.60 -4.25
C THR A 200 10.33 -10.38 -3.56
N ARG A 201 9.72 -10.59 -2.39
CA ARG A 201 9.29 -9.50 -1.50
C ARG A 201 10.10 -9.61 -0.21
N GLU A 202 11.01 -8.67 -0.01
CA GLU A 202 11.56 -8.41 1.31
C GLU A 202 10.51 -7.62 2.07
N GLU A 203 9.71 -8.33 2.86
CA GLU A 203 8.77 -7.69 3.76
C GLU A 203 9.48 -7.37 5.06
N LEU A 204 9.23 -6.17 5.58
CA LEU A 204 9.52 -5.84 6.97
C LEU A 204 8.30 -6.14 7.80
N PRO A 205 8.42 -7.02 8.79
CA PRO A 205 7.37 -6.97 9.79
C PRO A 205 7.90 -7.14 11.20
N GLN A 206 7.26 -6.39 12.09
CA GLN A 206 7.25 -6.68 13.51
C GLN A 206 6.55 -8.02 13.84
N ASN A 207 5.88 -8.72 12.88
CA ASN A 207 5.13 -9.98 13.11
C ASN A 207 4.83 -10.88 11.86
N GLY A 208 5.53 -10.76 10.74
CA GLY A 208 5.21 -11.41 9.44
C GLY A 208 6.36 -12.27 8.88
N PRO A 209 6.30 -12.72 7.61
CA PRO A 209 7.40 -13.45 7.00
C PRO A 209 8.61 -12.53 6.81
N ILE A 210 9.80 -13.05 7.11
CA ILE A 210 11.08 -12.35 6.93
C ILE A 210 11.50 -12.30 5.46
N PHE A 211 10.94 -13.18 4.64
CA PHE A 211 11.19 -13.26 3.21
C PHE A 211 10.02 -13.98 2.54
N SER A 212 9.57 -13.46 1.40
CA SER A 212 8.46 -14.02 0.65
C SER A 212 8.81 -14.15 -0.82
N LEU A 213 8.46 -15.30 -1.40
CA LEU A 213 8.44 -15.53 -2.84
C LEU A 213 6.99 -15.63 -3.27
N MET A 214 6.55 -14.75 -4.15
CA MET A 214 5.18 -14.76 -4.67
C MET A 214 5.22 -14.96 -6.18
N SER A 215 4.43 -15.87 -6.73
CA SER A 215 4.26 -15.95 -8.18
C SER A 215 3.66 -14.65 -8.70
N LYS A 216 3.96 -14.29 -9.95
CA LYS A 216 3.47 -13.03 -10.55
C LYS A 216 1.94 -12.94 -10.68
N ASP A 217 1.25 -14.07 -10.60
CA ASP A 217 -0.22 -14.19 -10.58
C ASP A 217 -0.80 -14.39 -9.16
N ASP A 218 0.05 -14.32 -8.13
CA ASP A 218 -0.30 -14.50 -6.70
C ASP A 218 -0.96 -15.86 -6.35
N THR A 219 -0.88 -16.87 -7.23
CA THR A 219 -1.47 -18.21 -7.00
C THR A 219 -0.60 -19.15 -6.16
N VAL A 220 0.70 -18.86 -6.10
CA VAL A 220 1.71 -19.65 -5.37
C VAL A 220 2.58 -18.72 -4.55
N GLY A 221 2.65 -18.98 -3.24
CA GLY A 221 3.51 -18.26 -2.30
C GLY A 221 4.46 -19.20 -1.57
N CYS A 222 5.67 -18.76 -1.28
CA CYS A 222 6.57 -19.42 -0.35
C CYS A 222 7.10 -18.38 0.64
N HIS A 223 6.68 -18.51 1.89
CA HIS A 223 6.95 -17.57 2.95
C HIS A 223 7.90 -18.19 3.96
N PHE A 224 8.90 -17.43 4.35
CA PHE A 224 9.87 -17.83 5.35
C PHE A 224 9.55 -17.08 6.62
N PHE A 225 9.29 -17.82 7.69
CA PHE A 225 8.98 -17.31 9.00
C PHE A 225 10.05 -17.71 10.00
N GLN A 226 10.20 -16.83 10.96
CA GLN A 226 11.02 -17.04 12.12
C GLN A 226 10.16 -17.50 13.29
N SER A 227 10.44 -18.68 13.84
CA SER A 227 9.70 -19.16 15.01
C SER A 227 10.13 -18.41 16.27
N MET A 228 9.14 -18.03 17.09
CA MET A 228 9.36 -17.71 18.50
C MET A 228 9.84 -18.95 19.27
N GLU A 229 10.50 -18.76 20.42
CA GLU A 229 11.16 -19.84 21.18
C GLU A 229 10.19 -20.95 21.59
N THR A 230 10.15 -22.04 20.82
CA THR A 230 9.39 -23.25 21.14
C THR A 230 10.24 -24.48 20.87
N ARG A 231 10.75 -25.10 21.95
CA ARG A 231 11.59 -26.32 21.90
C ARG A 231 10.89 -27.54 21.31
N ASN A 232 9.55 -27.58 21.35
CA ASN A 232 8.77 -28.73 20.92
C ASN A 232 8.24 -28.51 19.49
N ILE A 233 8.80 -29.26 18.52
CA ILE A 233 8.43 -29.20 17.10
C ILE A 233 6.96 -29.54 16.86
N ASP A 234 6.38 -30.46 17.63
CA ASP A 234 4.95 -30.83 17.53
C ASP A 234 4.05 -29.74 18.11
N ALA A 235 4.48 -29.08 19.18
CA ALA A 235 3.76 -27.92 19.72
C ALA A 235 3.79 -26.75 18.72
N ARG A 236 4.90 -26.54 18.03
CA ARG A 236 5.01 -25.53 16.97
C ARG A 236 4.15 -25.89 15.76
N ALA A 237 4.17 -27.15 15.33
CA ALA A 237 3.27 -27.65 14.28
C ALA A 237 1.80 -27.36 14.60
N LYS A 238 1.40 -27.62 15.86
CA LYS A 238 0.06 -27.28 16.34
C LYS A 238 -0.20 -25.78 16.32
N ALA A 239 0.75 -24.96 16.78
CA ALA A 239 0.62 -23.50 16.74
C ALA A 239 0.48 -22.96 15.32
N ILE A 240 1.23 -23.50 14.34
CA ILE A 240 1.10 -23.14 12.92
C ILE A 240 -0.30 -23.47 12.42
N LEU A 241 -0.81 -24.67 12.74
CA LEU A 241 -2.17 -25.03 12.36
C LEU A 241 -3.20 -24.07 12.98
N GLU A 242 -3.05 -23.67 14.24
CA GLU A 242 -3.95 -22.68 14.87
C GLU A 242 -3.83 -21.28 14.25
N VAL A 243 -2.62 -20.85 13.88
CA VAL A 243 -2.42 -19.59 13.13
C VAL A 243 -3.09 -19.67 11.76
N ILE A 244 -2.88 -20.76 11.01
CA ILE A 244 -3.55 -20.97 9.72
C ILE A 244 -5.06 -21.01 9.89
N LYS A 245 -5.57 -21.66 10.94
CA LYS A 245 -7.00 -21.67 11.27
C LYS A 245 -7.60 -20.30 11.54
N THR A 246 -6.78 -19.33 11.94
CA THR A 246 -7.23 -17.94 12.08
C THR A 246 -7.71 -17.40 10.72
N ASP A 247 -7.02 -17.74 9.62
CA ASP A 247 -7.36 -17.29 8.27
C ASP A 247 -8.11 -18.36 7.43
N HIS A 248 -8.08 -19.62 7.86
CA HIS A 248 -8.65 -20.81 7.19
C HIS A 248 -9.34 -21.72 8.23
N PRO A 249 -10.53 -21.39 8.73
CA PRO A 249 -11.13 -22.06 9.90
C PRO A 249 -11.31 -23.58 9.77
N ASP A 250 -11.48 -24.10 8.55
CA ASP A 250 -11.59 -25.53 8.25
C ASP A 250 -10.24 -26.21 7.94
N ALA A 251 -9.12 -25.49 8.13
CA ALA A 251 -7.79 -26.03 7.93
C ALA A 251 -7.55 -27.25 8.81
N LYS A 252 -7.17 -28.34 8.15
CA LYS A 252 -6.83 -29.62 8.78
C LYS A 252 -5.51 -30.14 8.26
N GLU A 253 -4.75 -30.73 9.15
CA GLU A 253 -3.57 -31.51 8.78
C GLU A 253 -4.02 -32.75 8.00
N VAL A 254 -3.55 -32.90 6.78
CA VAL A 254 -3.81 -34.02 5.88
C VAL A 254 -2.71 -35.06 5.98
N SER A 255 -1.47 -34.61 6.10
CA SER A 255 -0.32 -35.48 6.32
C SER A 255 0.74 -34.79 7.16
N ARG A 256 1.53 -35.62 7.83
CA ARG A 256 2.72 -35.24 8.58
C ARG A 256 3.82 -36.24 8.24
N GLU A 257 4.91 -35.74 7.68
CA GLU A 257 6.02 -36.58 7.24
C GLU A 257 7.36 -36.00 7.68
N ASN A 258 8.32 -36.89 7.93
CA ASN A 258 9.69 -36.50 8.19
C ASN A 258 10.40 -36.37 6.83
N VAL A 259 10.90 -35.17 6.55
CA VAL A 259 11.66 -34.89 5.33
C VAL A 259 13.08 -34.47 5.69
N THR A 260 13.98 -34.55 4.71
CA THR A 260 15.35 -34.07 4.88
C THR A 260 15.52 -32.80 4.05
N VAL A 261 15.79 -31.67 4.72
CA VAL A 261 16.10 -30.38 4.07
C VAL A 261 17.44 -29.92 4.62
N ALA A 262 18.36 -29.50 3.74
CA ALA A 262 19.72 -29.10 4.13
C ALA A 262 20.45 -30.11 5.03
N GLY A 263 20.21 -31.42 4.83
CA GLY A 263 20.79 -32.49 5.66
C GLY A 263 20.23 -32.61 7.09
N LYS A 264 19.22 -31.82 7.46
CA LYS A 264 18.54 -31.88 8.76
C LYS A 264 17.21 -32.64 8.64
N LYS A 265 16.88 -33.41 9.69
CA LYS A 265 15.54 -33.99 9.82
C LYS A 265 14.54 -32.89 10.14
N CYS A 266 13.59 -32.69 9.25
CA CYS A 266 12.57 -31.65 9.33
C CYS A 266 11.20 -32.31 9.44
N LEU A 267 10.25 -31.59 10.03
CA LEU A 267 8.85 -32.00 10.03
C LEU A 267 8.12 -31.23 8.93
N GLN A 268 7.50 -31.93 8.00
CA GLN A 268 6.66 -31.33 6.97
C GLN A 268 5.20 -31.67 7.24
N LEU A 269 4.36 -30.64 7.26
CA LEU A 269 2.93 -30.73 7.43
C LEU A 269 2.26 -30.35 6.12
N THR A 270 1.40 -31.21 5.60
CA THR A 270 0.46 -30.81 4.56
C THR A 270 -0.85 -30.45 5.23
N ILE A 271 -1.27 -29.20 5.09
CA ILE A 271 -2.52 -28.69 5.65
C ILE A 271 -3.39 -28.26 4.47
N GLU A 272 -4.63 -28.72 4.46
CA GLU A 272 -5.64 -28.26 3.50
C GLU A 272 -6.69 -27.49 4.28
N GLY A 273 -7.02 -26.29 3.80
CA GLY A 273 -8.11 -25.48 4.32
C GLY A 273 -8.70 -24.66 3.21
N ARG A 274 -9.92 -24.19 3.38
CA ARG A 274 -10.48 -23.15 2.54
C ARG A 274 -10.12 -21.83 3.15
N ASN A 275 -9.56 -20.96 2.32
CA ASN A 275 -9.43 -19.59 2.74
C ASN A 275 -10.81 -19.01 2.97
N ARG A 276 -10.77 -17.91 3.68
CA ARG A 276 -11.89 -17.05 3.98
C ARG A 276 -12.67 -16.51 2.74
N MET A 277 -12.40 -16.93 1.51
CA MET A 277 -13.19 -16.65 0.30
C MET A 277 -13.66 -17.94 -0.41
N SER A 278 -13.72 -19.07 0.31
CA SER A 278 -13.99 -20.42 -0.17
C SER A 278 -12.94 -21.03 -1.14
N PHE A 279 -11.78 -20.41 -1.35
CA PHE A 279 -10.76 -21.02 -2.22
C PHE A 279 -10.06 -22.12 -1.45
N ASN A 280 -10.04 -23.33 -2.02
CA ASN A 280 -9.21 -24.41 -1.49
C ASN A 280 -7.77 -23.92 -1.51
N THR A 281 -7.16 -23.91 -0.34
CA THR A 281 -5.77 -23.49 -0.13
C THR A 281 -5.03 -24.66 0.48
N SER A 282 -3.97 -25.07 -0.19
CA SER A 282 -3.07 -26.09 0.32
C SER A 282 -1.82 -25.41 0.85
N PHE A 283 -1.43 -25.82 2.05
CA PHE A 283 -0.21 -25.40 2.72
C PHE A 283 0.73 -26.59 2.83
N ILE A 284 2.00 -26.36 2.52
CA ILE A 284 3.07 -27.24 2.98
C ILE A 284 3.93 -26.42 3.93
N CYS A 285 3.87 -26.76 5.22
CA CYS A 285 4.66 -26.11 6.26
C CYS A 285 5.83 -27.02 6.62
N THR A 286 7.05 -26.59 6.28
CA THR A 286 8.28 -27.32 6.60
C THR A 286 8.97 -26.63 7.77
N LEU A 287 9.06 -27.33 8.90
CA LEU A 287 9.78 -26.92 10.09
C LEU A 287 11.22 -27.41 10.01
N VAL A 288 12.14 -26.49 9.73
CA VAL A 288 13.57 -26.76 9.62
C VAL A 288 14.25 -26.40 10.94
N PRO A 289 14.84 -27.36 11.68
CA PRO A 289 15.52 -27.05 12.93
C PRO A 289 16.72 -26.14 12.71
N THR A 290 16.73 -24.98 13.37
CA THR A 290 17.84 -24.02 13.33
C THR A 290 18.79 -24.20 14.52
N ASP A 291 18.25 -24.53 15.70
CA ASP A 291 19.01 -24.93 16.91
C ASP A 291 18.22 -25.90 17.81
N GLU A 292 18.70 -26.20 19.02
CA GLU A 292 18.04 -27.12 19.99
C GLU A 292 16.63 -26.66 20.46
N SER A 293 16.26 -25.41 20.19
CA SER A 293 15.06 -24.76 20.71
C SER A 293 14.27 -23.94 19.69
N ARG A 294 14.78 -23.79 18.46
CA ARG A 294 14.23 -22.92 17.42
C ARG A 294 14.10 -23.66 16.11
N HIS A 295 13.14 -23.22 15.31
CA HIS A 295 12.83 -23.77 14.00
C HIS A 295 12.62 -22.61 13.02
N ALA A 296 13.11 -22.75 11.79
CA ALA A 296 12.62 -21.97 10.66
C ALA A 296 11.32 -22.59 10.17
N GLU A 297 10.36 -21.76 9.83
CA GLU A 297 9.12 -22.21 9.21
C GLU A 297 9.10 -21.77 7.75
N ILE A 298 9.07 -22.73 6.84
CA ILE A 298 8.87 -22.48 5.42
C ILE A 298 7.43 -22.85 5.10
N ARG A 299 6.61 -21.86 4.76
CA ARG A 299 5.20 -22.03 4.44
C ARG A 299 5.00 -21.85 2.94
N PHE A 300 4.86 -22.95 2.23
CA PHE A 300 4.39 -22.95 0.85
C PHE A 300 2.87 -22.90 0.85
N ILE A 301 2.30 -22.03 0.02
CA ILE A 301 0.85 -21.78 -0.09
C ILE A 301 0.49 -21.85 -1.57
N THR A 302 -0.60 -22.55 -1.87
CA THR A 302 -1.19 -22.50 -3.21
C THR A 302 -2.71 -22.57 -3.14
N THR A 303 -3.38 -21.83 -4.01
CA THR A 303 -4.84 -21.91 -4.21
C THR A 303 -5.24 -22.92 -5.29
N GLU A 304 -4.27 -23.60 -5.90
CA GLU A 304 -4.48 -24.63 -6.92
C GLU A 304 -4.27 -26.05 -6.36
N GLU A 305 -4.50 -27.08 -7.17
CA GLU A 305 -4.28 -28.47 -6.76
C GLU A 305 -2.79 -28.72 -6.41
N LEU A 306 -2.53 -29.01 -5.12
CA LEU A 306 -1.17 -29.13 -4.58
C LEU A 306 -0.27 -30.09 -5.35
N LYS A 307 -0.81 -31.20 -5.85
CA LYS A 307 -0.06 -32.20 -6.64
C LYS A 307 0.63 -31.60 -7.87
N HIS A 308 0.07 -30.54 -8.46
CA HIS A 308 0.64 -29.89 -9.64
C HIS A 308 1.75 -28.90 -9.23
N LYS A 309 1.55 -28.15 -8.13
CA LYS A 309 2.48 -27.10 -7.68
C LYS A 309 3.59 -27.57 -6.72
N LYS A 310 3.49 -28.76 -6.14
CA LYS A 310 4.51 -29.31 -5.22
C LYS A 310 5.91 -29.35 -5.86
N THR A 311 5.99 -29.53 -7.17
CA THR A 311 7.26 -29.53 -7.92
C THR A 311 8.07 -28.23 -7.79
N PHE A 312 7.42 -27.09 -7.55
CA PHE A 312 8.10 -25.81 -7.26
C PHE A 312 8.73 -25.80 -5.89
N LEU A 313 8.00 -26.25 -4.87
CA LEU A 313 8.52 -26.38 -3.51
C LEU A 313 9.68 -27.39 -3.47
N ASP A 314 9.52 -28.55 -4.08
CA ASP A 314 10.56 -29.59 -4.10
C ASP A 314 11.85 -29.08 -4.76
N ALA A 315 11.72 -28.32 -5.87
CA ALA A 315 12.86 -27.69 -6.52
C ALA A 315 13.55 -26.67 -5.60
N LEU A 316 12.78 -25.87 -4.86
CA LEU A 316 13.30 -24.91 -3.90
C LEU A 316 14.02 -25.61 -2.74
N LEU A 317 13.34 -26.54 -2.05
CA LEU A 317 13.88 -27.30 -0.90
C LEU A 317 15.14 -28.08 -1.25
N LYS A 318 15.23 -28.64 -2.48
CA LYS A 318 16.42 -29.38 -2.94
C LYS A 318 17.67 -28.52 -3.01
N THR A 319 17.51 -27.21 -3.21
CA THR A 319 18.62 -26.26 -3.28
C THR A 319 18.93 -25.60 -1.93
N MET A 320 18.24 -26.02 -0.85
CA MET A 320 18.39 -25.39 0.45
C MET A 320 19.64 -25.84 1.21
N GLU A 321 20.38 -24.86 1.72
CA GLU A 321 21.52 -25.03 2.63
C GLU A 321 21.28 -24.23 3.91
N LEU A 322 21.55 -24.81 5.08
CA LEU A 322 21.36 -24.18 6.40
C LEU A 322 22.67 -24.17 7.19
N SER A 323 23.08 -22.99 7.65
CA SER A 323 24.21 -22.82 8.57
C SER A 323 23.74 -22.25 9.92
N ALA A 324 24.13 -22.89 11.03
CA ALA A 324 23.82 -22.44 12.39
C ALA A 324 25.01 -21.67 13.00
N PRO A 325 24.79 -20.54 13.69
CA PRO A 325 25.71 -19.90 14.60
C PRO A 325 25.48 -20.39 16.04
N LYS A 326 26.48 -20.15 16.88
CA LYS A 326 26.52 -20.52 18.29
C LYS A 326 25.87 -19.42 19.18
N LYS A 327 25.41 -19.78 20.40
CA LYS A 327 24.54 -19.00 21.30
C LYS A 327 25.29 -18.35 22.48
N LEU A 328 24.89 -17.12 22.83
CA LEU A 328 25.37 -16.41 24.03
C LEU A 328 24.29 -15.60 24.76
N ASP A 329 24.59 -15.22 26.01
CA ASP A 329 23.69 -14.55 26.95
C ASP A 329 23.26 -13.13 26.48
N ALA A 330 21.96 -12.86 26.66
CA ALA A 330 21.23 -11.77 25.99
C ALA A 330 21.47 -10.35 26.57
N PHE A 331 21.33 -9.35 25.69
CA PHE A 331 21.33 -7.92 26.00
C PHE A 331 19.92 -7.43 26.41
N PRO A 332 19.79 -6.29 27.12
CA PRO A 332 18.49 -5.69 27.41
C PRO A 332 17.76 -5.28 26.12
N VAL A 333 16.49 -5.66 26.01
CA VAL A 333 15.62 -5.39 24.84
C VAL A 333 15.07 -3.95 24.91
N ALA A 334 15.16 -3.21 23.80
CA ALA A 334 14.55 -1.87 23.73
C ALA A 334 13.02 -1.92 23.80
N GLY A 335 12.42 -1.10 24.67
CA GLY A 335 10.97 -0.90 24.74
C GLY A 335 10.41 -0.10 23.54
N PRO A 336 9.07 -0.09 23.36
CA PRO A 336 8.44 0.59 22.23
C PRO A 336 8.68 2.11 22.26
N THR A 337 8.95 2.68 21.08
CA THR A 337 9.05 4.13 20.86
C THR A 337 7.67 4.76 20.90
N LYS A 338 7.48 5.83 21.69
CA LYS A 338 6.21 6.58 21.73
C LYS A 338 6.02 7.39 20.45
N PRO A 339 4.88 7.26 19.75
CA PRO A 339 4.49 8.25 18.76
C PRO A 339 3.78 9.42 19.47
N ASP A 340 4.33 10.63 19.33
CA ASP A 340 3.66 11.86 19.75
C ASP A 340 3.02 12.49 18.52
N LYS A 341 1.69 12.50 18.43
CA LYS A 341 0.97 13.38 17.50
C LYS A 341 -0.11 14.11 18.28
N SER A 342 0.03 15.43 18.36
CA SER A 342 -0.96 16.32 18.96
C SER A 342 -2.17 16.50 18.02
N ILE A 343 -3.36 16.73 18.60
CA ILE A 343 -4.60 16.93 17.85
C ILE A 343 -4.82 18.42 17.59
N PRO A 344 -5.21 18.84 16.37
CA PRO A 344 -5.51 20.24 16.07
C PRO A 344 -6.54 20.86 17.02
N PRO A 345 -6.39 22.13 17.46
CA PRO A 345 -7.28 22.76 18.42
C PRO A 345 -8.78 22.77 18.02
N ALA A 346 -9.09 22.92 16.74
CA ALA A 346 -10.47 22.93 16.25
C ALA A 346 -11.12 21.53 16.33
N GLN A 347 -10.35 20.48 15.99
CA GLN A 347 -10.79 19.09 16.17
C GLN A 347 -10.97 18.77 17.66
N LEU A 348 -10.06 19.21 18.52
CA LEU A 348 -10.19 19.06 19.97
C LEU A 348 -11.44 19.78 20.52
N LYS A 349 -11.76 20.98 20.00
CA LYS A 349 -12.98 21.71 20.38
C LYS A 349 -14.26 20.96 19.95
N LEU A 350 -14.27 20.37 18.76
CA LEU A 350 -15.35 19.50 18.30
C LEU A 350 -15.50 18.30 19.25
N LEU A 351 -14.41 17.57 19.52
CA LEU A 351 -14.42 16.40 20.39
C LEU A 351 -14.91 16.72 21.81
N LYS A 352 -14.52 17.87 22.36
CA LYS A 352 -15.01 18.36 23.67
C LYS A 352 -16.50 18.75 23.66
N ALA A 353 -17.02 19.21 22.52
CA ALA A 353 -18.45 19.51 22.36
C ALA A 353 -19.30 18.26 22.06
N SER A 354 -18.64 17.15 21.74
CA SER A 354 -19.25 15.87 21.43
C SER A 354 -19.34 14.96 22.65
N THR A 355 -20.25 14.00 22.60
CA THR A 355 -20.32 12.90 23.57
C THR A 355 -19.96 11.60 22.86
N LEU A 356 -18.99 10.85 23.39
CA LEU A 356 -18.70 9.49 22.93
C LEU A 356 -19.90 8.58 23.25
N VAL A 357 -20.41 7.87 22.25
CA VAL A 357 -21.59 7.00 22.40
C VAL A 357 -21.32 5.54 22.07
N ALA A 358 -20.26 5.24 21.32
CA ALA A 358 -19.81 3.88 21.04
C ALA A 358 -18.32 3.86 20.64
N THR A 359 -17.65 2.76 20.99
CA THR A 359 -16.28 2.43 20.61
C THR A 359 -16.27 1.04 19.99
N PHE A 360 -15.58 0.95 18.86
CA PHE A 360 -15.25 -0.29 18.19
C PHE A 360 -13.74 -0.53 18.34
N GLU A 361 -13.37 -1.74 18.76
CA GLU A 361 -11.96 -2.12 18.96
C GLU A 361 -11.15 -2.12 17.66
N GLU A 362 -11.85 -2.26 16.52
CA GLU A 362 -11.25 -2.29 15.19
C GLU A 362 -11.71 -1.11 14.31
N HIS A 363 -10.94 -0.89 13.24
CA HIS A 363 -11.22 0.13 12.25
C HIS A 363 -12.49 -0.25 11.48
N GLN A 364 -13.51 0.60 11.56
CA GLN A 364 -14.78 0.40 10.86
C GLN A 364 -14.73 1.11 9.52
N SER A 365 -15.05 0.41 8.45
CA SER A 365 -15.22 1.01 7.13
C SER A 365 -16.56 1.76 7.03
N HIS A 366 -17.57 1.30 7.76
CA HIS A 366 -18.89 1.93 7.82
C HIS A 366 -19.54 1.74 9.19
N VAL A 367 -20.29 2.75 9.64
CA VAL A 367 -21.10 2.67 10.85
C VAL A 367 -22.48 3.27 10.55
N SER A 368 -23.54 2.55 10.91
CA SER A 368 -24.93 2.99 10.74
C SER A 368 -25.67 2.99 12.08
N ARG A 369 -26.63 3.90 12.24
CA ARG A 369 -27.51 3.95 13.42
C ARG A 369 -28.82 3.23 13.15
N LEU A 370 -29.22 2.36 14.08
CA LEU A 370 -30.43 1.55 13.99
C LEU A 370 -31.65 2.28 14.60
N PRO A 371 -32.90 1.87 14.29
CA PRO A 371 -34.11 2.52 14.80
C PRO A 371 -34.23 2.52 16.34
N ASP A 372 -33.66 1.52 17.00
CA ASP A 372 -33.60 1.41 18.47
C ASP A 372 -32.50 2.27 19.10
N GLY A 373 -31.71 2.99 18.30
CA GLY A 373 -30.62 3.87 18.74
C GLY A 373 -29.27 3.18 18.94
N SER A 374 -29.17 1.87 18.69
CA SER A 374 -27.89 1.15 18.65
C SER A 374 -27.10 1.43 17.36
N PHE A 375 -25.83 1.03 17.33
CA PHE A 375 -24.93 1.26 16.19
C PHE A 375 -24.41 -0.05 15.62
N LEU A 376 -24.56 -0.21 14.31
CA LEU A 376 -24.01 -1.33 13.55
C LEU A 376 -22.72 -0.88 12.86
N GLY A 377 -21.59 -1.39 13.32
CA GLY A 377 -20.28 -1.20 12.71
C GLY A 377 -19.95 -2.36 11.77
N ILE A 378 -19.39 -2.02 10.61
CA ILE A 378 -18.89 -2.96 9.62
C ILE A 378 -17.38 -2.75 9.51
N ALA A 379 -16.62 -3.78 9.89
CA ALA A 379 -15.20 -3.90 9.60
C ALA A 379 -14.99 -4.84 8.41
N TYR A 380 -13.75 -4.96 7.96
CA TYR A 380 -13.41 -5.84 6.84
C TYR A 380 -13.77 -7.32 7.10
N ASP A 381 -13.77 -7.77 8.35
CA ASP A 381 -13.97 -9.16 8.71
C ASP A 381 -14.94 -9.42 9.87
N GLN A 382 -15.61 -8.38 10.38
CA GLN A 382 -16.66 -8.54 11.37
C GLN A 382 -17.76 -7.47 11.28
N ILE A 383 -18.94 -7.83 11.76
CA ILE A 383 -20.06 -6.92 12.00
C ILE A 383 -20.30 -6.87 13.50
N SER A 384 -20.26 -5.67 14.06
CA SER A 384 -20.35 -5.41 15.49
C SER A 384 -21.53 -4.51 15.81
N LEU A 385 -22.17 -4.75 16.95
CA LEU A 385 -23.28 -3.97 17.47
C LEU A 385 -22.90 -3.31 18.78
N ALA A 386 -22.91 -1.99 18.82
CA ALA A 386 -22.81 -1.23 20.06
C ALA A 386 -24.22 -0.86 20.53
N GLY A 387 -24.61 -1.40 21.69
CA GLY A 387 -25.90 -1.09 22.31
C GLY A 387 -26.00 0.38 22.72
N GLN A 388 -27.23 0.90 22.84
CA GLN A 388 -27.46 2.27 23.26
C GLN A 388 -26.87 2.51 24.66
N GLY A 389 -25.85 3.38 24.76
CA GLY A 389 -25.16 3.69 26.02
C GLY A 389 -24.08 2.68 26.44
N SER A 390 -23.82 1.63 25.65
CA SER A 390 -22.63 0.80 25.81
C SER A 390 -21.47 1.44 25.05
N THR A 391 -20.36 1.70 25.73
CA THR A 391 -19.14 2.14 25.06
C THR A 391 -18.51 1.02 24.24
N ASN A 392 -18.76 -0.25 24.56
CA ASN A 392 -18.09 -1.36 23.87
C ASN A 392 -19.07 -2.08 22.93
N ALA A 393 -18.65 -2.21 21.67
CA ALA A 393 -19.38 -3.00 20.68
C ALA A 393 -19.23 -4.51 20.96
N THR A 394 -20.28 -5.28 20.68
CA THR A 394 -20.25 -6.74 20.69
C THR A 394 -20.27 -7.25 19.26
N THR A 395 -19.37 -8.16 18.89
CA THR A 395 -19.39 -8.80 17.57
C THR A 395 -20.68 -9.62 17.40
N LEU A 396 -21.50 -9.26 16.41
CA LEU A 396 -22.72 -10.01 16.05
C LEU A 396 -22.39 -11.19 15.14
N LEU A 397 -21.52 -10.93 14.17
CA LEU A 397 -21.14 -11.88 13.14
C LEU A 397 -19.69 -11.62 12.76
N ALA A 398 -18.84 -12.62 12.99
CA ALA A 398 -17.55 -12.73 12.32
C ALA A 398 -17.72 -13.88 11.31
N PRO A 399 -18.03 -13.61 10.03
CA PRO A 399 -18.20 -14.68 9.07
C PRO A 399 -16.91 -15.51 8.99
N GLU A 400 -17.04 -16.84 8.92
CA GLU A 400 -15.92 -17.77 8.75
C GLU A 400 -15.11 -17.48 7.47
N GLU A 401 -15.71 -16.71 6.55
CA GLU A 401 -15.11 -16.17 5.34
C GLU A 401 -14.92 -14.64 5.49
N ARG A 402 -13.66 -14.11 5.53
CA ARG A 402 -13.18 -12.75 5.10
C ARG A 402 -13.61 -12.51 3.65
N SER A 403 -14.90 -12.57 3.47
CA SER A 403 -15.61 -11.91 2.42
C SER A 403 -15.58 -10.44 2.77
N TYR A 404 -15.02 -9.60 1.90
CA TYR A 404 -15.11 -8.15 2.04
C TYR A 404 -16.58 -7.78 2.21
N MET A 405 -17.01 -7.60 3.46
CA MET A 405 -18.39 -7.24 3.76
C MET A 405 -18.58 -5.82 3.31
N ARG A 406 -19.44 -5.69 2.31
CA ARG A 406 -19.69 -4.43 1.63
C ARG A 406 -20.72 -3.63 2.37
N ASP A 407 -21.90 -4.21 2.61
CA ASP A 407 -22.95 -3.61 3.45
C ASP A 407 -23.66 -4.65 4.31
N ALA A 408 -24.32 -4.16 5.37
CA ALA A 408 -25.18 -4.94 6.25
C ALA A 408 -26.33 -4.09 6.80
N VAL A 409 -27.45 -4.75 7.10
CA VAL A 409 -28.70 -4.16 7.62
C VAL A 409 -29.22 -5.01 8.76
N TYR A 410 -29.45 -4.41 9.92
CA TYR A 410 -30.05 -5.11 11.06
C TYR A 410 -31.53 -4.72 11.22
N ARG A 411 -32.43 -5.70 11.18
CA ARG A 411 -33.89 -5.50 11.18
C ARG A 411 -34.63 -6.71 11.76
N ASP A 412 -35.62 -6.47 12.62
CA ASP A 412 -36.51 -7.52 13.18
C ASP A 412 -35.74 -8.70 13.82
N GLY A 413 -34.64 -8.38 14.50
CA GLY A 413 -33.73 -9.36 15.12
C GLY A 413 -32.93 -10.19 14.11
N ALA A 414 -32.87 -9.77 12.85
CA ALA A 414 -32.14 -10.42 11.78
C ALA A 414 -31.14 -9.47 11.11
N LEU A 415 -29.93 -9.95 10.84
CA LEU A 415 -28.88 -9.23 10.13
C LEU A 415 -28.82 -9.68 8.67
N TRP A 416 -29.17 -8.80 7.75
CA TRP A 416 -29.07 -9.03 6.31
C TRP A 416 -27.76 -8.44 5.80
N TYR A 417 -26.94 -9.20 5.08
CA TYR A 417 -25.64 -8.71 4.62
C TYR A 417 -25.25 -9.31 3.28
N THR A 418 -24.37 -8.62 2.55
CA THR A 418 -23.84 -9.11 1.27
C THR A 418 -22.57 -9.92 1.51
N GLY A 419 -22.59 -11.21 1.16
CA GLY A 419 -21.41 -12.08 1.23
C GLY A 419 -20.47 -11.96 0.01
N ALA A 420 -19.31 -12.63 0.05
CA ALA A 420 -18.24 -12.54 -0.96
C ALA A 420 -18.68 -12.78 -2.41
N LYS A 421 -19.70 -13.62 -2.59
CA LYS A 421 -20.19 -14.04 -3.91
C LYS A 421 -21.30 -13.13 -4.44
N GLY A 422 -21.49 -11.94 -3.85
CA GLY A 422 -22.59 -11.04 -4.19
C GLY A 422 -23.94 -11.65 -3.89
N LYS A 423 -24.03 -12.49 -2.84
CA LYS A 423 -25.29 -13.10 -2.38
C LYS A 423 -25.78 -12.39 -1.12
N LEU A 424 -27.09 -12.18 -1.04
CA LEU A 424 -27.73 -11.67 0.15
C LEU A 424 -27.97 -12.80 1.15
N MET A 425 -27.38 -12.66 2.33
CA MET A 425 -27.47 -13.59 3.45
C MET A 425 -28.31 -12.98 4.57
N CYS A 426 -28.94 -13.81 5.40
CA CYS A 426 -29.70 -13.41 6.57
C CYS A 426 -29.23 -14.19 7.80
N PHE A 427 -28.81 -13.50 8.86
CA PHE A 427 -28.42 -14.09 10.13
C PHE A 427 -29.50 -13.81 11.18
N LYS A 428 -30.19 -14.86 11.63
CA LYS A 428 -31.28 -14.79 12.62
C LYS A 428 -31.20 -15.99 13.56
N ASN A 429 -31.46 -15.80 14.85
CA ASN A 429 -31.43 -16.89 15.84
C ASN A 429 -30.14 -17.73 15.82
N LYS A 430 -28.99 -17.05 15.65
CA LYS A 430 -27.65 -17.67 15.50
C LYS A 430 -27.50 -18.60 14.29
N LYS A 431 -28.36 -18.49 13.28
CA LYS A 431 -28.28 -19.24 12.02
C LYS A 431 -28.16 -18.29 10.85
N VAL A 432 -27.26 -18.61 9.93
CA VAL A 432 -27.11 -17.93 8.65
C VAL A 432 -27.93 -18.69 7.60
N GLU A 433 -28.80 -17.98 6.89
CA GLU A 433 -29.67 -18.51 5.83
C GLU A 433 -29.43 -17.72 4.54
N SER A 434 -29.29 -18.43 3.41
CA SER A 434 -29.26 -17.79 2.09
C SER A 434 -30.67 -17.40 1.69
N THR A 435 -30.82 -16.18 1.18
CA THR A 435 -32.13 -15.65 0.74
C THR A 435 -32.48 -16.08 -0.70
N GLY A 436 -31.53 -16.74 -1.39
CA GLY A 436 -31.64 -17.09 -2.81
C GLY A 436 -31.49 -15.88 -3.76
N CYS A 437 -31.14 -14.72 -3.22
CA CYS A 437 -31.06 -13.46 -3.96
C CYS A 437 -29.61 -12.99 -4.12
N ASP A 438 -29.26 -12.54 -5.32
CA ASP A 438 -27.97 -11.87 -5.58
C ASP A 438 -28.09 -10.36 -5.27
N ALA A 439 -27.12 -9.81 -4.55
CA ALA A 439 -26.97 -8.38 -4.28
C ALA A 439 -25.50 -8.05 -3.95
N SER A 440 -24.95 -7.00 -4.57
CA SER A 440 -23.64 -6.42 -4.25
C SER A 440 -23.71 -5.35 -3.16
N ARG A 441 -24.88 -4.77 -2.95
CA ARG A 441 -25.20 -3.78 -1.91
C ARG A 441 -26.62 -4.00 -1.39
N VAL A 442 -26.88 -3.67 -0.12
CA VAL A 442 -28.22 -3.79 0.50
C VAL A 442 -28.47 -2.67 1.51
N VAL A 443 -29.66 -2.05 1.43
CA VAL A 443 -30.13 -1.04 2.38
C VAL A 443 -31.62 -1.20 2.68
N PRO A 444 -32.12 -0.81 3.87
CA PRO A 444 -33.55 -0.87 4.18
C PRO A 444 -34.32 0.17 3.35
N ALA A 445 -35.49 -0.21 2.81
CA ALA A 445 -36.31 0.65 1.95
C ALA A 445 -37.73 0.91 2.49
N GLY A 446 -37.87 0.98 3.82
CA GLY A 446 -39.15 1.16 4.51
C GLY A 446 -39.44 0.02 5.50
N ALA A 447 -40.69 -0.05 5.98
CA ALA A 447 -41.12 -0.97 7.03
C ALA A 447 -41.21 -2.46 6.59
N ASP A 448 -41.29 -2.74 5.29
CA ASP A 448 -41.43 -4.12 4.79
C ASP A 448 -40.64 -4.37 3.50
N SER A 449 -39.63 -3.56 3.17
CA SER A 449 -38.86 -3.70 1.92
C SER A 449 -37.37 -3.42 2.07
N LEU A 450 -36.58 -3.94 1.13
CA LEU A 450 -35.14 -3.75 0.96
C LEU A 450 -34.85 -3.22 -0.44
N LEU A 451 -33.89 -2.30 -0.56
CA LEU A 451 -33.31 -1.92 -1.84
C LEU A 451 -32.01 -2.69 -2.04
N LEU A 452 -31.90 -3.33 -3.19
CA LEU A 452 -30.80 -4.20 -3.58
C LEU A 452 -30.10 -3.63 -4.81
N CYS A 453 -28.77 -3.70 -4.82
CA CYS A 453 -27.98 -3.44 -6.02
C CYS A 453 -27.49 -4.77 -6.59
N ARG A 454 -27.69 -5.01 -7.90
CA ARG A 454 -27.24 -6.23 -8.60
C ARG A 454 -26.33 -5.89 -9.75
N ALA A 455 -25.40 -6.78 -10.08
CA ALA A 455 -24.70 -6.67 -11.35
C ALA A 455 -25.67 -6.91 -12.52
N ARG A 456 -25.61 -6.08 -13.54
CA ARG A 456 -26.35 -6.29 -14.80
C ARG A 456 -25.66 -7.41 -15.58
N LYS A 457 -26.37 -8.49 -15.88
CA LYS A 457 -25.89 -9.54 -16.78
C LYS A 457 -26.18 -9.11 -18.22
N ALA A 458 -25.20 -8.59 -18.94
CA ALA A 458 -25.31 -8.40 -20.40
C ALA A 458 -25.26 -9.77 -21.10
N PRO A 459 -25.81 -9.94 -22.33
CA PRO A 459 -25.60 -11.18 -23.08
C PRO A 459 -24.11 -11.38 -23.34
N GLU A 460 -23.55 -12.40 -22.68
CA GLU A 460 -22.11 -12.69 -22.66
C GLU A 460 -21.71 -13.38 -23.97
N LEU A 461 -20.62 -12.93 -24.60
CA LEU A 461 -19.82 -13.86 -25.38
C LEU A 461 -19.20 -14.84 -24.36
N PRO A 462 -19.36 -16.16 -24.50
CA PRO A 462 -18.80 -17.11 -23.54
C PRO A 462 -17.28 -16.93 -23.41
N GLY A 463 -16.80 -16.72 -22.18
CA GLY A 463 -15.39 -16.43 -21.89
C GLY A 463 -15.02 -14.94 -21.78
N PHE A 464 -16.01 -14.05 -21.76
CA PHE A 464 -15.83 -12.60 -21.63
C PHE A 464 -16.66 -12.01 -20.48
N SER A 465 -16.05 -11.15 -19.67
CA SER A 465 -16.78 -10.37 -18.65
C SER A 465 -17.09 -8.98 -19.22
N PRO A 466 -18.36 -8.54 -19.27
CA PRO A 466 -18.70 -7.18 -19.70
C PRO A 466 -18.29 -6.14 -18.66
N VAL A 467 -18.12 -4.88 -19.09
CA VAL A 467 -18.20 -3.70 -18.20
C VAL A 467 -19.62 -3.67 -17.67
N ALA A 468 -19.83 -4.11 -16.43
CA ALA A 468 -21.16 -4.37 -15.90
C ALA A 468 -21.68 -3.15 -15.10
N GLY A 469 -22.70 -2.48 -15.63
CA GLY A 469 -23.53 -1.57 -14.85
C GLY A 469 -24.34 -2.31 -13.78
N ASN A 470 -25.17 -1.60 -13.00
CA ASN A 470 -25.98 -2.21 -11.95
C ASN A 470 -27.49 -2.12 -12.21
N LEU A 471 -28.24 -3.00 -11.56
CA LEU A 471 -29.69 -2.94 -11.44
C LEU A 471 -30.03 -2.60 -9.98
N LEU A 472 -30.83 -1.57 -9.77
CA LEU A 472 -31.42 -1.25 -8.47
C LEU A 472 -32.80 -1.89 -8.38
N VAL A 473 -32.99 -2.79 -7.42
CA VAL A 473 -34.16 -3.66 -7.28
C VAL A 473 -34.78 -3.48 -5.91
N LEU A 474 -36.07 -3.15 -5.87
CA LEU A 474 -36.85 -3.15 -4.63
C LEU A 474 -37.39 -4.55 -4.38
N ARG A 475 -37.14 -5.08 -3.18
CA ARG A 475 -37.63 -6.38 -2.71
C ARG A 475 -38.54 -6.21 -1.52
N GLU A 476 -39.78 -6.65 -1.64
CA GLU A 476 -40.79 -6.66 -0.58
C GLU A 476 -40.58 -7.87 0.36
N LYS A 477 -41.18 -7.81 1.56
CA LYS A 477 -41.12 -8.86 2.59
C LYS A 477 -41.70 -10.20 2.15
N ASP A 478 -42.67 -10.18 1.23
CA ASP A 478 -43.22 -11.39 0.62
C ASP A 478 -42.30 -11.99 -0.47
N GLY A 479 -41.16 -11.34 -0.73
CA GLY A 479 -40.16 -11.76 -1.71
C GLY A 479 -40.41 -11.26 -3.13
N LYS A 480 -41.48 -10.49 -3.39
CA LYS A 480 -41.69 -9.87 -4.70
C LYS A 480 -40.63 -8.83 -4.99
N GLU A 481 -40.21 -8.79 -6.25
CA GLU A 481 -39.14 -7.90 -6.70
C GLU A 481 -39.59 -7.05 -7.87
N ARG A 482 -39.11 -5.81 -7.88
CA ARG A 482 -39.29 -4.87 -8.98
C ARG A 482 -38.00 -4.13 -9.25
N THR A 483 -37.50 -4.19 -10.48
CA THR A 483 -36.41 -3.32 -10.93
C THR A 483 -36.91 -1.88 -10.94
N VAL A 484 -36.22 -1.03 -10.19
CA VAL A 484 -36.52 0.41 -10.10
C VAL A 484 -35.71 1.18 -11.15
N LYS A 485 -34.44 0.81 -11.35
CA LYS A 485 -33.52 1.52 -12.23
C LYS A 485 -32.40 0.62 -12.77
N GLU A 486 -31.97 0.88 -14.00
CA GLU A 486 -30.70 0.36 -14.54
C GLU A 486 -29.67 1.50 -14.62
N THR A 487 -28.43 1.23 -14.22
CA THR A 487 -27.32 2.18 -14.28
C THR A 487 -26.28 1.69 -15.29
N LEU A 488 -25.61 2.63 -15.96
CA LEU A 488 -24.48 2.32 -16.86
C LEU A 488 -23.19 2.09 -16.07
N PHE A 489 -23.09 2.68 -14.88
CA PHE A 489 -21.92 2.68 -14.01
C PHE A 489 -22.13 1.83 -12.77
N GLN A 490 -21.03 1.48 -12.11
CA GLN A 490 -21.08 0.69 -10.88
C GLN A 490 -21.59 1.55 -9.73
N VAL A 491 -22.50 1.01 -8.92
CA VAL A 491 -22.99 1.68 -7.71
C VAL A 491 -22.03 1.37 -6.56
N SER A 492 -21.28 2.38 -6.11
CA SER A 492 -20.26 2.24 -5.06
C SER A 492 -20.86 2.32 -3.66
N SER A 493 -21.92 3.11 -3.46
CA SER A 493 -22.64 3.28 -2.19
C SER A 493 -24.10 3.64 -2.42
N MET A 494 -24.99 3.32 -1.47
CA MET A 494 -26.39 3.76 -1.49
C MET A 494 -26.98 3.86 -0.08
N THR A 495 -28.05 4.64 0.08
CA THR A 495 -28.85 4.75 1.31
C THR A 495 -30.28 5.19 0.96
N VAL A 496 -31.24 5.01 1.88
CA VAL A 496 -32.66 5.35 1.68
C VAL A 496 -33.11 6.33 2.76
N ASP A 497 -34.04 7.21 2.41
CA ASP A 497 -34.68 8.09 3.37
C ASP A 497 -35.50 7.31 4.42
N PRO A 498 -35.75 7.88 5.62
CA PRO A 498 -36.52 7.19 6.66
C PRO A 498 -37.94 6.79 6.24
N ALA A 499 -38.52 7.50 5.27
CA ALA A 499 -39.85 7.20 4.74
C ALA A 499 -39.86 6.01 3.75
N GLY A 500 -38.69 5.53 3.28
CA GLY A 500 -38.60 4.44 2.31
C GLY A 500 -39.08 4.81 0.90
N ARG A 501 -39.12 6.10 0.56
CA ARG A 501 -39.66 6.60 -0.71
C ARG A 501 -38.58 6.97 -1.71
N ARG A 502 -37.41 7.39 -1.23
CA ARG A 502 -36.32 7.88 -2.08
C ARG A 502 -34.98 7.33 -1.62
N ALA A 503 -34.12 6.99 -2.57
CA ALA A 503 -32.75 6.56 -2.31
C ALA A 503 -31.75 7.59 -2.83
N VAL A 504 -30.61 7.71 -2.16
CA VAL A 504 -29.40 8.30 -2.74
C VAL A 504 -28.42 7.18 -3.04
N TYR A 505 -27.85 7.19 -4.24
CA TYR A 505 -26.80 6.26 -4.62
C TYR A 505 -25.68 6.98 -5.36
N VAL A 506 -24.47 6.44 -5.26
CA VAL A 506 -23.26 6.97 -5.91
C VAL A 506 -22.87 6.03 -7.03
N SER A 507 -22.67 6.57 -8.23
CA SER A 507 -22.25 5.81 -9.40
C SER A 507 -20.85 6.22 -9.87
N GLU A 508 -20.03 5.23 -10.25
CA GLU A 508 -18.63 5.40 -10.63
C GLU A 508 -18.23 4.51 -11.83
N PRO A 509 -17.29 4.95 -12.69
CA PRO A 509 -16.70 4.11 -13.72
C PRO A 509 -15.89 2.94 -13.11
N GLU A 510 -16.05 1.72 -13.64
CA GLU A 510 -15.44 0.50 -13.08
C GLU A 510 -13.90 0.55 -12.96
N TRP A 511 -13.23 1.28 -13.85
CA TRP A 511 -11.77 1.42 -13.85
C TRP A 511 -11.22 2.29 -12.71
N ARG A 512 -12.06 3.01 -11.96
CA ARG A 512 -11.67 3.85 -10.81
C ARG A 512 -11.12 3.03 -9.64
N MET A 513 -11.54 1.78 -9.44
CA MET A 513 -10.98 0.92 -8.36
C MET A 513 -9.48 0.66 -8.51
N ARG A 514 -8.85 1.06 -9.63
CA ARG A 514 -7.42 0.90 -9.90
C ARG A 514 -6.64 2.21 -10.15
N SER A 515 -7.30 3.37 -10.12
CA SER A 515 -6.66 4.66 -10.45
C SER A 515 -7.17 5.75 -9.51
N THR A 516 -6.24 6.40 -8.80
CA THR A 516 -6.52 7.47 -7.85
C THR A 516 -6.68 8.86 -8.49
N ALA A 517 -6.29 9.03 -9.76
CA ALA A 517 -6.36 10.33 -10.43
C ALA A 517 -7.72 10.62 -11.11
N GLY A 518 -8.47 11.59 -10.56
CA GLY A 518 -9.15 12.62 -11.35
C GLY A 518 -10.57 12.41 -11.90
N ASN A 519 -11.37 11.42 -11.45
CA ASN A 519 -12.77 11.30 -11.91
C ASN A 519 -13.80 11.60 -10.83
N GLU A 520 -14.82 12.37 -11.21
CA GLU A 520 -15.86 12.85 -10.30
C GLU A 520 -16.88 11.75 -9.98
N ALA A 521 -17.21 11.56 -8.70
CA ALA A 521 -18.31 10.69 -8.26
C ALA A 521 -19.65 11.38 -8.55
N THR A 522 -20.63 10.68 -9.12
CA THR A 522 -21.95 11.27 -9.38
C THR A 522 -23.00 10.67 -8.45
N PRO A 523 -23.42 11.40 -7.40
CA PRO A 523 -24.54 11.00 -6.58
C PRO A 523 -25.87 11.33 -7.28
N SER A 524 -26.87 10.46 -7.08
CA SER A 524 -28.20 10.57 -7.67
C SER A 524 -29.27 10.34 -6.63
N ILE A 525 -30.35 11.13 -6.67
CA ILE A 525 -31.59 10.87 -5.92
C ILE A 525 -32.53 10.08 -6.82
N LEU A 526 -32.99 8.92 -6.34
CA LEU A 526 -33.90 8.01 -7.03
C LEU A 526 -35.23 7.96 -6.29
N ASP A 527 -36.33 8.24 -6.99
CA ASP A 527 -37.67 7.95 -6.49
C ASP A 527 -37.95 6.45 -6.64
N LEU A 528 -38.17 5.76 -5.53
CA LEU A 528 -38.35 4.31 -5.51
C LEU A 528 -39.70 3.90 -6.11
N THR A 529 -40.70 4.79 -6.16
CA THR A 529 -42.02 4.49 -6.72
C THR A 529 -42.01 4.61 -8.24
N THR A 530 -41.52 5.74 -8.76
CA THR A 530 -41.57 6.06 -10.19
C THR A 530 -40.34 5.59 -10.97
N GLY A 531 -39.21 5.36 -10.30
CA GLY A 531 -37.90 5.14 -10.94
C GLY A 531 -37.27 6.40 -11.53
N SER A 532 -37.88 7.59 -11.31
CA SER A 532 -37.33 8.86 -11.75
C SER A 532 -36.07 9.21 -10.99
N GLU A 533 -35.08 9.75 -11.69
CA GLU A 533 -33.78 10.09 -11.14
C GLU A 533 -33.52 11.59 -11.27
N GLN A 534 -33.01 12.18 -10.19
CA GLN A 534 -32.43 13.52 -10.17
C GLN A 534 -30.93 13.38 -9.93
N LEU A 535 -30.12 13.77 -10.92
CA LEU A 535 -28.67 13.84 -10.78
C LEU A 535 -28.29 15.01 -9.88
N LEU A 536 -27.41 14.78 -8.92
CA LEU A 536 -26.76 15.83 -8.14
C LEU A 536 -25.48 16.28 -8.85
N PRO A 537 -24.94 17.47 -8.53
CA PRO A 537 -23.64 17.90 -9.04
C PRO A 537 -22.57 16.86 -8.76
N ALA A 538 -21.65 16.65 -9.70
CA ALA A 538 -20.57 15.70 -9.54
C ALA A 538 -19.61 16.14 -8.42
N TRP A 539 -19.06 15.20 -7.65
CA TRP A 539 -18.19 15.43 -6.50
C TRP A 539 -16.78 15.01 -6.85
N LYS A 540 -15.77 15.71 -6.32
CA LYS A 540 -14.38 15.27 -6.47
C LYS A 540 -14.17 13.90 -5.83
N SER A 541 -14.73 13.72 -4.64
CA SER A 541 -14.69 12.48 -3.89
C SER A 541 -15.97 12.31 -3.06
N ILE A 542 -16.40 11.05 -2.88
CA ILE A 542 -17.43 10.65 -1.92
C ILE A 542 -16.89 9.40 -1.22
N SER A 543 -16.79 9.47 0.10
CA SER A 543 -16.24 8.39 0.94
C SER A 543 -17.31 7.70 1.79
N GLY A 544 -18.50 8.29 1.93
CA GLY A 544 -19.56 7.71 2.74
C GLY A 544 -20.94 8.31 2.52
N LEU A 545 -21.97 7.53 2.83
CA LEU A 545 -23.36 7.95 2.88
C LEU A 545 -23.96 7.62 4.25
N GLY A 546 -24.85 8.48 4.75
CA GLY A 546 -25.57 8.27 6.00
C GLY A 546 -27.03 8.68 5.90
N SER A 547 -27.85 8.21 6.84
CA SER A 547 -29.28 8.58 6.90
C SER A 547 -29.49 9.92 7.59
N ALA A 548 -30.54 10.64 7.22
CA ALA A 548 -31.00 11.84 7.90
C ALA A 548 -32.52 11.78 8.12
N ASN A 549 -33.03 12.44 9.16
CA ASN A 549 -34.47 12.52 9.43
C ASN A 549 -35.26 13.05 8.23
N GLU A 550 -34.69 14.04 7.53
CA GLU A 550 -35.14 14.51 6.23
C GLU A 550 -33.92 14.56 5.30
N GLY A 551 -33.98 13.98 4.10
CA GLY A 551 -32.84 13.94 3.19
C GLY A 551 -31.76 12.89 3.55
N TRP A 552 -30.49 13.20 3.28
CA TRP A 552 -29.36 12.28 3.44
C TRP A 552 -28.08 12.97 3.92
N LEU A 553 -27.14 12.21 4.46
CA LEU A 553 -25.78 12.66 4.68
C LEU A 553 -24.86 12.13 3.56
N ILE A 554 -24.02 13.00 3.00
CA ILE A 554 -22.93 12.62 2.09
C ILE A 554 -21.61 13.09 2.70
N GLN A 555 -20.67 12.18 2.89
CA GLN A 555 -19.29 12.50 3.23
C GLN A 555 -18.45 12.57 1.96
N GLY A 556 -17.77 13.69 1.73
CA GLY A 556 -16.92 13.87 0.57
C GLY A 556 -16.57 15.33 0.31
N GLN A 557 -16.09 15.61 -0.91
CA GLN A 557 -15.73 16.95 -1.37
C GLN A 557 -16.55 17.38 -2.59
N PRO A 558 -17.56 18.24 -2.42
CA PRO A 558 -18.24 18.87 -3.54
C PRO A 558 -17.32 19.86 -4.28
N PRO A 559 -17.63 20.21 -5.54
CA PRO A 559 -16.90 21.25 -6.26
C PRO A 559 -16.94 22.57 -5.52
N GLY A 560 -15.76 23.17 -5.32
CA GLY A 560 -15.65 24.50 -4.72
C GLY A 560 -16.05 24.60 -3.25
N LYS A 561 -16.15 23.47 -2.53
CA LYS A 561 -16.52 23.41 -1.11
C LYS A 561 -15.53 22.52 -0.33
N PRO A 562 -15.45 22.62 1.01
CA PRO A 562 -14.52 21.80 1.78
C PRO A 562 -14.91 20.33 1.81
N SER A 563 -13.93 19.45 2.03
CA SER A 563 -14.20 18.06 2.35
C SER A 563 -14.95 17.98 3.69
N GLY A 564 -15.88 17.04 3.83
CA GLY A 564 -16.59 16.85 5.10
C GLY A 564 -17.93 16.16 4.96
N ILE A 565 -18.77 16.31 5.99
CA ILE A 565 -20.12 15.76 6.07
C ILE A 565 -21.12 16.85 5.67
N TYR A 566 -21.87 16.57 4.61
CA TYR A 566 -22.94 17.40 4.09
C TYR A 566 -24.29 16.77 4.35
N HIS A 567 -25.27 17.59 4.67
CA HIS A 567 -26.68 17.27 4.57
C HIS A 567 -27.20 17.63 3.17
N VAL A 568 -27.88 16.68 2.55
CA VAL A 568 -28.52 16.81 1.23
C VAL A 568 -30.01 16.72 1.43
N ALA A 569 -30.70 17.84 1.25
CA ALA A 569 -32.15 17.90 1.35
C ALA A 569 -32.84 17.14 0.19
N PRO A 570 -34.11 16.76 0.33
CA PRO A 570 -34.85 16.02 -0.71
C PRO A 570 -34.99 16.73 -2.06
N ASP A 571 -34.77 18.04 -2.12
CA ASP A 571 -34.75 18.86 -3.34
C ASP A 571 -33.34 18.97 -3.97
N GLY A 572 -32.33 18.42 -3.30
CA GLY A 572 -30.92 18.45 -3.70
C GLY A 572 -30.10 19.57 -3.08
N GLN A 573 -30.65 20.40 -2.18
CA GLN A 573 -29.86 21.44 -1.51
C GLN A 573 -28.79 20.85 -0.60
N LEU A 574 -27.57 21.39 -0.69
CA LEU A 574 -26.40 20.93 0.05
C LEU A 574 -26.03 21.89 1.19
N GLN A 575 -26.08 21.41 2.43
CA GLN A 575 -25.63 22.12 3.63
C GLN A 575 -24.41 21.43 4.25
N LEU A 576 -23.30 22.15 4.44
CA LEU A 576 -22.15 21.64 5.20
C LEU A 576 -22.51 21.58 6.69
N LEU A 577 -22.31 20.42 7.31
CA LEU A 577 -22.50 20.23 8.76
C LEU A 577 -21.17 20.18 9.52
N LEU A 578 -20.21 19.42 9.00
CA LEU A 578 -18.90 19.22 9.61
C LEU A 578 -17.84 19.20 8.52
N SER A 579 -16.82 20.04 8.60
CA SER A 579 -15.67 20.01 7.69
C SER A 579 -14.57 19.08 8.18
N GLY A 580 -13.89 18.43 7.25
CA GLY A 580 -12.67 17.65 7.47
C GLY A 580 -12.72 16.21 6.96
N ILE A 581 -11.55 15.69 6.61
CA ILE A 581 -11.39 14.38 5.95
C ILE A 581 -11.43 13.20 6.94
N HIS A 582 -11.15 13.44 8.23
CA HIS A 582 -11.05 12.41 9.27
C HIS A 582 -12.39 12.04 9.94
N PHE A 583 -13.51 12.54 9.42
CA PHE A 583 -14.84 12.34 10.00
C PHE A 583 -15.76 11.64 9.01
N THR A 584 -16.38 10.54 9.46
CA THR A 584 -17.36 9.79 8.66
C THR A 584 -18.77 9.94 9.20
N SER A 585 -19.73 10.12 8.29
CA SER A 585 -21.15 10.26 8.64
C SER A 585 -21.74 8.95 9.14
N VAL A 586 -22.56 9.03 10.20
CA VAL A 586 -23.32 7.89 10.72
C VAL A 586 -24.82 8.13 10.54
N ALA A 587 -25.35 9.20 11.14
CA ALA A 587 -26.76 9.56 11.05
C ALA A 587 -27.02 11.02 11.45
N LEU A 588 -28.07 11.63 10.91
CA LEU A 588 -28.59 12.93 11.33
C LEU A 588 -30.01 12.78 11.87
N THR A 589 -30.22 13.15 13.12
CA THR A 589 -31.55 13.27 13.72
C THR A 589 -32.05 14.71 13.64
N LYS A 590 -33.25 14.99 14.16
CA LYS A 590 -33.79 16.36 14.22
C LYS A 590 -32.87 17.32 14.99
N ASP A 591 -32.17 16.82 16.02
CA ASP A 591 -31.46 17.66 16.99
C ASP A 591 -29.96 17.35 17.08
N GLU A 592 -29.46 16.24 16.52
CA GLU A 592 -28.08 15.76 16.70
C GLU A 592 -27.49 15.13 15.44
N LEU A 593 -26.19 15.34 15.21
CA LEU A 593 -25.38 14.60 14.24
C LEU A 593 -24.60 13.48 14.97
N PHE A 594 -24.58 12.30 14.36
CA PHE A 594 -23.70 11.19 14.72
C PHE A 594 -22.62 11.06 13.64
N TYR A 595 -21.37 11.00 14.07
CA TYR A 595 -20.21 10.81 13.20
C TYR A 595 -19.20 9.89 13.89
N PHE A 596 -18.30 9.27 13.13
CA PHE A 596 -17.20 8.50 13.71
C PHE A 596 -15.83 8.95 13.20
N THR A 597 -14.80 8.73 14.02
CA THR A 597 -13.41 9.06 13.71
C THR A 597 -12.45 8.08 14.40
N ALA A 598 -11.23 7.95 13.86
CA ALA A 598 -10.12 7.22 14.47
C ALA A 598 -9.25 8.12 15.37
N VAL A 599 -9.53 9.43 15.43
CA VAL A 599 -8.81 10.38 16.28
C VAL A 599 -9.24 10.20 17.74
N ASP A 600 -8.26 9.91 18.61
CA ASP A 600 -8.45 9.74 20.05
C ASP A 600 -7.65 10.80 20.84
N PRO A 601 -8.31 11.66 21.65
CA PRO A 601 -7.63 12.62 22.52
C PRO A 601 -6.75 12.01 23.62
N ASP A 602 -6.97 10.75 23.96
CA ASP A 602 -6.30 10.03 25.05
C ASP A 602 -5.34 8.93 24.53
N ALA A 603 -5.25 8.68 23.21
CA ALA A 603 -4.37 7.65 22.67
C ALA A 603 -2.92 8.11 22.63
N SER A 604 -2.06 7.41 23.36
CA SER A 604 -0.61 7.48 23.18
C SER A 604 -0.20 6.75 21.89
N GLY A 605 -0.43 7.37 20.73
CA GLY A 605 0.31 7.16 19.48
C GLY A 605 0.13 5.83 18.70
N GLU A 606 -0.20 4.70 19.33
CA GLU A 606 -0.20 3.39 18.66
C GLU A 606 -1.59 2.90 18.20
N SER A 607 -2.68 3.45 18.74
CA SER A 607 -4.03 2.91 18.52
C SER A 607 -4.77 3.60 17.34
N ARG A 608 -4.21 3.54 16.13
CA ARG A 608 -4.96 3.87 14.89
C ARG A 608 -6.08 2.86 14.59
N SER A 609 -6.17 1.77 15.36
CA SER A 609 -7.12 0.68 15.13
C SER A 609 -8.50 0.90 15.74
N THR A 610 -8.72 1.84 16.66
CA THR A 610 -10.06 1.98 17.29
C THR A 610 -10.93 3.02 16.59
N SER A 611 -12.17 2.68 16.26
CA SER A 611 -13.15 3.64 15.72
C SER A 611 -14.14 4.09 16.78
N ARG A 612 -14.41 5.38 16.85
CA ARG A 612 -15.28 5.97 17.89
C ARG A 612 -16.40 6.77 17.31
N VAL A 613 -17.61 6.47 17.75
CA VAL A 613 -18.84 7.20 17.37
C VAL A 613 -19.11 8.27 18.40
N TYR A 614 -19.21 9.49 17.90
CA TYR A 614 -19.57 10.66 18.66
C TYR A 614 -20.95 11.15 18.25
N ARG A 615 -21.69 11.69 19.22
CA ARG A 615 -22.86 12.53 18.95
C ARG A 615 -22.54 13.98 19.29
N ILE A 616 -23.10 14.90 18.53
CA ILE A 616 -23.03 16.33 18.79
C ILE A 616 -24.39 17.00 18.54
N PRO A 617 -24.90 17.80 19.49
CA PRO A 617 -26.12 18.58 19.27
C PRO A 617 -25.95 19.56 18.10
N LEU A 618 -26.95 19.67 17.22
CA LEU A 618 -26.89 20.53 16.03
C LEU A 618 -26.70 21.99 16.37
N ALA A 619 -27.18 22.45 17.53
CA ALA A 619 -26.93 23.80 18.02
C ALA A 619 -25.44 24.06 18.27
N ALA A 620 -24.74 23.10 18.88
CA ALA A 620 -23.29 23.17 19.08
C ALA A 620 -22.54 22.96 17.76
N LEU A 621 -22.95 22.00 16.95
CA LEU A 621 -22.35 21.70 15.66
C LEU A 621 -22.39 22.91 14.72
N LYS A 622 -23.48 23.67 14.67
CA LYS A 622 -23.55 24.91 13.86
C LYS A 622 -22.46 25.93 14.22
N GLN A 623 -21.95 25.90 15.44
CA GLN A 623 -20.90 26.82 15.90
C GLN A 623 -19.48 26.31 15.60
N VAL A 624 -19.27 24.98 15.62
CA VAL A 624 -17.92 24.39 15.52
C VAL A 624 -17.69 23.57 14.25
N GLY A 625 -18.72 22.90 13.74
CA GLY A 625 -18.62 21.89 12.68
C GLY A 625 -18.07 22.42 11.36
N PRO A 626 -18.66 23.44 10.74
CA PRO A 626 -18.13 24.03 9.51
C PRO A 626 -16.70 24.58 9.67
N ASN A 627 -16.29 24.87 10.91
CA ASN A 627 -15.07 25.57 11.29
C ASN A 627 -13.90 24.65 11.65
N VAL A 628 -14.04 23.33 11.51
CA VAL A 628 -12.98 22.37 11.88
C VAL A 628 -11.83 22.37 10.87
N GLN A 629 -12.13 22.15 9.59
CA GLN A 629 -11.18 22.26 8.45
C GLN A 629 -11.85 23.05 7.31
N PRO A 630 -12.13 24.35 7.51
CA PRO A 630 -12.92 25.17 6.58
C PRO A 630 -12.16 25.55 5.30
N PHE A 631 -10.84 25.55 5.36
CA PHE A 631 -9.96 26.09 4.32
C PHE A 631 -9.76 25.09 3.19
N HIS A 632 -10.65 25.15 2.20
CA HIS A 632 -10.51 24.42 0.94
C HIS A 632 -9.85 25.26 -0.14
N GLY A 633 -9.37 24.62 -1.21
CA GLY A 633 -8.48 25.27 -2.19
C GLY A 633 -9.06 26.51 -2.86
N GLU A 634 -10.37 26.52 -3.16
CA GLU A 634 -11.02 27.72 -3.71
C GLU A 634 -11.14 28.86 -2.70
N LEU A 635 -11.39 28.57 -1.42
CA LEU A 635 -11.41 29.60 -0.38
C LEU A 635 -10.01 30.18 -0.15
N ILE A 636 -8.98 29.33 -0.09
CA ILE A 636 -7.57 29.77 -0.04
C ILE A 636 -7.26 30.66 -1.24
N GLN A 637 -7.68 30.28 -2.45
CA GLN A 637 -7.48 31.10 -3.64
C GLN A 637 -8.20 32.46 -3.56
N LYS A 638 -9.42 32.50 -3.01
CA LYS A 638 -10.17 33.77 -2.82
C LYS A 638 -9.52 34.66 -1.77
N ILE A 639 -9.07 34.08 -0.65
CA ILE A 639 -8.34 34.81 0.39
C ILE A 639 -7.05 35.39 -0.20
N ALA A 640 -6.27 34.57 -0.91
CA ALA A 640 -5.04 35.02 -1.54
C ALA A 640 -5.28 36.18 -2.51
N ALA A 641 -6.22 36.03 -3.44
CA ALA A 641 -6.53 37.07 -4.43
C ALA A 641 -6.99 38.40 -3.78
N ALA A 642 -7.85 38.33 -2.77
CA ALA A 642 -8.30 39.51 -2.04
C ALA A 642 -7.19 40.17 -1.22
N ALA A 643 -6.33 39.37 -0.58
CA ALA A 643 -5.19 39.86 0.18
C ALA A 643 -4.17 40.57 -0.73
N PHE A 644 -3.85 40.02 -1.91
CA PHE A 644 -2.98 40.67 -2.89
C PHE A 644 -3.57 41.98 -3.41
N ALA A 645 -4.88 42.00 -3.69
CA ALA A 645 -5.57 43.21 -4.13
C ALA A 645 -5.56 44.31 -3.06
N GLU A 646 -5.84 43.99 -1.78
CA GLU A 646 -5.80 44.95 -0.67
C GLU A 646 -4.37 45.45 -0.39
N ALA A 647 -3.38 44.55 -0.44
CA ALA A 647 -1.98 44.89 -0.26
C ALA A 647 -1.39 45.66 -1.46
N LYS A 648 -2.09 45.70 -2.61
CA LYS A 648 -1.61 46.26 -3.89
C LYS A 648 -0.28 45.65 -4.33
N LEU A 649 -0.16 44.33 -4.14
CA LEU A 649 1.01 43.56 -4.53
C LEU A 649 0.69 42.71 -5.76
N ASP A 650 1.63 42.62 -6.68
CA ASP A 650 1.56 41.66 -7.79
C ASP A 650 2.05 40.30 -7.28
N PRO A 651 1.19 39.25 -7.22
CA PRO A 651 1.59 37.92 -6.78
C PRO A 651 2.76 37.32 -7.56
N ARG A 652 3.06 37.83 -8.76
CA ARG A 652 4.15 37.35 -9.63
C ARG A 652 5.43 38.17 -9.51
N ALA A 653 5.45 39.20 -8.68
CA ALA A 653 6.65 40.00 -8.49
C ALA A 653 7.75 39.16 -7.79
N PRO A 654 9.00 39.19 -8.28
CA PRO A 654 10.08 38.37 -7.73
C PRO A 654 10.51 38.78 -6.30
N ASP A 655 10.21 40.01 -5.88
CA ASP A 655 10.54 40.61 -4.59
C ASP A 655 9.32 40.69 -3.63
N ILE A 656 8.25 39.96 -3.93
CA ILE A 656 6.98 40.08 -3.22
C ILE A 656 7.05 39.64 -1.75
N LEU A 657 6.88 40.55 -0.78
CA LEU A 657 7.05 40.24 0.66
C LEU A 657 8.51 39.96 1.06
N ALA A 658 9.48 40.54 0.36
CA ALA A 658 10.90 40.37 0.70
C ALA A 658 11.31 40.98 2.05
N GLY A 659 10.65 42.05 2.49
CA GLY A 659 10.89 42.67 3.79
C GLY A 659 10.02 42.08 4.90
N ARG A 660 10.56 42.00 6.13
CA ARG A 660 9.81 41.45 7.28
C ARG A 660 8.50 42.19 7.52
N LYS A 661 8.56 43.53 7.44
CA LYS A 661 7.37 44.38 7.60
C LYS A 661 6.32 44.11 6.53
N GLN A 662 6.72 43.91 5.27
CA GLN A 662 5.78 43.62 4.17
C GLN A 662 5.11 42.26 4.38
N PHE A 663 5.88 41.25 4.80
CA PHE A 663 5.35 39.95 5.18
C PHE A 663 4.34 40.06 6.32
N ASP A 664 4.67 40.74 7.42
CA ASP A 664 3.78 40.89 8.57
C ASP A 664 2.51 41.69 8.19
N ASP A 665 2.66 42.75 7.39
CA ASP A 665 1.54 43.55 6.85
C ASP A 665 0.63 42.67 5.97
N PHE A 666 1.20 41.84 5.09
CA PHE A 666 0.43 40.94 4.24
C PHE A 666 -0.23 39.81 5.01
N LEU A 667 0.46 39.19 5.98
CA LEU A 667 -0.12 38.19 6.87
C LEU A 667 -1.30 38.81 7.64
N ALA A 668 -1.17 40.02 8.16
CA ALA A 668 -2.26 40.72 8.84
C ALA A 668 -3.46 40.98 7.90
N ILE A 669 -3.21 41.37 6.65
CA ILE A 669 -4.25 41.53 5.61
C ILE A 669 -4.89 40.17 5.28
N ALA A 670 -4.10 39.11 5.11
CA ALA A 670 -4.59 37.77 4.82
C ALA A 670 -5.42 37.22 5.98
N GLN A 671 -5.00 37.43 7.22
CA GLN A 671 -5.75 37.06 8.42
C GLN A 671 -7.07 37.84 8.51
N LYS A 672 -7.05 39.15 8.24
CA LYS A 672 -8.27 39.98 8.17
C LYS A 672 -9.20 39.51 7.04
N THR A 673 -8.66 39.21 5.87
CA THR A 673 -9.40 38.71 4.71
C THR A 673 -10.02 37.35 4.99
N SER A 674 -9.27 36.46 5.63
CA SER A 674 -9.73 35.16 6.10
C SER A 674 -10.88 35.32 7.10
N ARG A 675 -10.76 36.21 8.10
CA ARG A 675 -11.85 36.51 9.04
C ARG A 675 -13.10 37.04 8.33
N ASN A 676 -12.93 37.86 7.29
CA ASN A 676 -14.06 38.39 6.52
C ASN A 676 -14.74 37.35 5.64
N LEU A 677 -13.98 36.47 4.98
CA LEU A 677 -14.50 35.49 4.02
C LEU A 677 -14.95 34.18 4.67
N ALA A 678 -14.23 33.73 5.70
CA ALA A 678 -14.40 32.44 6.36
C ALA A 678 -14.87 32.55 7.81
N GLY A 679 -14.87 33.75 8.42
CA GLY A 679 -15.17 33.94 9.83
C GLY A 679 -14.04 33.50 10.78
N LEU A 680 -12.89 33.09 10.24
CA LEU A 680 -11.78 32.47 10.97
C LEU A 680 -10.43 32.99 10.48
N GLU A 681 -9.43 32.89 11.35
CA GLU A 681 -8.03 33.12 11.01
C GLU A 681 -7.43 31.90 10.29
N LEU A 682 -6.49 32.14 9.39
CA LEU A 682 -5.67 31.08 8.80
C LEU A 682 -4.87 30.41 9.92
N PRO A 683 -4.74 29.06 9.91
CA PRO A 683 -4.01 28.36 10.95
C PRO A 683 -2.53 28.72 10.89
N VAL A 684 -1.90 28.90 12.05
CA VAL A 684 -0.45 29.05 12.19
C VAL A 684 0.13 28.05 13.20
N ASP A 685 -0.72 27.16 13.72
CA ASP A 685 -0.29 26.03 14.55
C ASP A 685 0.35 24.96 13.66
N PRO A 686 1.49 24.36 14.03
CA PRO A 686 2.22 23.43 13.16
C PRO A 686 1.38 22.27 12.65
N VAL A 687 0.63 21.59 13.52
CA VAL A 687 -0.18 20.43 13.12
C VAL A 687 -1.33 20.87 12.23
N ALA A 688 -2.00 21.98 12.54
CA ALA A 688 -3.07 22.49 11.70
C ALA A 688 -2.59 22.96 10.31
N VAL A 689 -1.35 23.44 10.20
CA VAL A 689 -0.74 23.79 8.92
C VAL A 689 -0.39 22.53 8.12
N ASP A 690 0.15 21.50 8.76
CA ASP A 690 0.45 20.23 8.10
C ASP A 690 -0.82 19.52 7.62
N ASP A 691 -1.88 19.47 8.44
CA ASP A 691 -3.20 18.97 8.04
C ASP A 691 -3.74 19.72 6.81
N LEU A 692 -3.63 21.06 6.82
CA LEU A 692 -4.08 21.90 5.72
C LEU A 692 -3.28 21.66 4.44
N LEU A 693 -1.96 21.43 4.54
CA LEU A 693 -1.11 21.11 3.39
C LEU A 693 -1.37 19.69 2.85
N GLY A 694 -1.61 18.72 3.73
CA GLY A 694 -1.95 17.34 3.37
C GLY A 694 -3.23 17.24 2.53
N ASP A 695 -4.22 18.08 2.81
CA ASP A 695 -5.45 18.20 2.01
C ASP A 695 -5.19 18.64 0.55
N TYR A 696 -4.03 19.23 0.24
CA TYR A 696 -3.66 19.72 -1.09
C TYR A 696 -2.65 18.84 -1.83
N GLY A 697 -1.85 18.02 -1.14
CA GLY A 697 -0.85 17.14 -1.78
C GLY A 697 -1.46 16.10 -2.73
N SER A 698 -2.70 15.68 -2.49
CA SER A 698 -3.45 14.73 -3.32
C SER A 698 -4.21 15.37 -4.49
N HIS A 699 -4.37 16.70 -4.52
CA HIS A 699 -5.26 17.39 -5.45
C HIS A 699 -4.63 18.68 -5.98
N HIS A 700 -4.19 18.67 -7.24
CA HIS A 700 -3.56 19.78 -8.00
C HIS A 700 -4.43 21.06 -8.16
N GLY A 701 -4.92 21.65 -7.07
CA GLY A 701 -5.99 22.66 -7.09
C GLY A 701 -5.59 24.09 -6.73
N LEU A 702 -4.40 24.33 -6.16
CA LEU A 702 -3.95 25.68 -5.78
C LEU A 702 -3.23 26.36 -6.94
N ARG A 703 -3.65 27.58 -7.29
CA ARG A 703 -2.90 28.45 -8.22
C ARG A 703 -1.77 29.13 -7.48
N HIS A 704 -0.90 29.81 -8.22
CA HIS A 704 0.29 30.49 -7.69
C HIS A 704 -0.01 31.39 -6.48
N GLU A 705 -1.08 32.19 -6.51
CA GLU A 705 -1.42 33.07 -5.39
C GLU A 705 -1.79 32.29 -4.12
N GLY A 706 -2.55 31.21 -4.28
CA GLY A 706 -2.92 30.31 -3.18
C GLY A 706 -1.70 29.59 -2.61
N GLN A 707 -0.76 29.19 -3.46
CA GLN A 707 0.51 28.62 -3.03
C GLN A 707 1.35 29.65 -2.25
N VAL A 708 1.44 30.92 -2.69
CA VAL A 708 2.19 31.97 -1.95
C VAL A 708 1.54 32.21 -0.59
N LEU A 709 0.20 32.23 -0.51
CA LEU A 709 -0.51 32.32 0.76
C LEU A 709 -0.17 31.14 1.68
N MET A 710 -0.10 29.92 1.15
CA MET A 710 0.31 28.75 1.94
C MET A 710 1.76 28.86 2.43
N SER A 711 2.66 29.39 1.62
CA SER A 711 4.05 29.68 2.02
C SER A 711 4.09 30.71 3.14
N VAL A 712 3.23 31.74 3.10
CA VAL A 712 3.11 32.75 4.16
C VAL A 712 2.60 32.12 5.46
N VAL A 713 1.61 31.23 5.37
CA VAL A 713 1.07 30.49 6.52
C VAL A 713 2.12 29.57 7.15
N LEU A 714 2.84 28.80 6.33
CA LEU A 714 3.94 27.95 6.79
C LEU A 714 5.06 28.78 7.43
N ALA A 715 5.46 29.89 6.80
CA ALA A 715 6.45 30.81 7.35
C ALA A 715 6.02 31.34 8.73
N ALA A 716 4.75 31.77 8.87
CA ALA A 716 4.22 32.25 10.15
C ALA A 716 4.29 31.18 11.26
N SER A 717 3.99 29.92 10.92
CA SER A 717 4.10 28.77 11.84
C SER A 717 5.55 28.53 12.29
N LEU A 718 6.50 28.49 11.35
CA LEU A 718 7.93 28.31 11.66
C LEU A 718 8.49 29.48 12.50
N LEU A 719 8.08 30.72 12.20
CA LEU A 719 8.43 31.88 13.02
C LEU A 719 7.86 31.78 14.45
N GLY A 720 6.64 31.26 14.60
CA GLY A 720 6.03 30.96 15.91
C GLY A 720 6.82 29.92 16.71
N GLN A 721 7.51 29.03 16.02
CA GLN A 721 8.44 28.04 16.60
C GLN A 721 9.88 28.57 16.76
N LYS A 722 10.07 29.90 16.67
CA LYS A 722 11.33 30.63 16.86
C LYS A 722 12.32 30.53 15.69
N ALA A 723 11.85 30.31 14.47
CA ALA A 723 12.68 30.57 13.29
C ALA A 723 12.96 32.08 13.14
N ASP A 724 14.11 32.41 12.57
CA ASP A 724 14.53 33.79 12.26
C ASP A 724 14.18 34.18 10.83
N TRP A 725 13.83 35.45 10.61
CA TRP A 725 13.59 36.00 9.27
C TRP A 725 14.81 36.74 8.76
N ILE A 726 15.21 36.48 7.51
CA ILE A 726 16.30 37.20 6.86
C ILE A 726 15.78 37.97 5.65
N GLU A 727 16.03 39.28 5.66
CA GLU A 727 15.70 40.17 4.54
C GLU A 727 16.69 39.95 3.39
N GLY A 728 16.17 39.94 2.16
CA GLY A 728 16.95 39.78 0.95
C GLY A 728 16.32 40.51 -0.24
N PRO A 729 17.01 40.60 -1.38
CA PRO A 729 16.48 41.24 -2.59
C PRO A 729 15.31 40.46 -3.24
N GLN A 730 15.01 39.26 -2.73
CA GLN A 730 13.92 38.40 -3.19
C GLN A 730 13.22 37.76 -1.97
N SER A 731 11.97 37.34 -2.17
CA SER A 731 11.09 36.96 -1.06
C SER A 731 11.17 35.49 -0.63
N PRO A 732 11.29 35.16 0.67
CA PRO A 732 11.31 33.77 1.16
C PRO A 732 10.06 32.95 0.85
N VAL A 733 8.96 33.60 0.45
CA VAL A 733 7.71 32.89 0.13
C VAL A 733 7.53 32.64 -1.37
N ALA A 734 8.52 33.01 -2.20
CA ALA A 734 8.50 32.71 -3.63
C ALA A 734 8.60 31.20 -3.89
N ILE A 735 7.77 30.70 -4.80
CA ILE A 735 7.67 29.28 -5.10
C ILE A 735 8.63 28.96 -6.23
N ILE A 736 9.63 28.12 -5.93
CA ILE A 736 10.63 27.68 -6.90
C ILE A 736 10.50 26.15 -7.02
N PRO A 737 9.94 25.65 -8.14
CA PRO A 737 9.84 24.21 -8.37
C PRO A 737 11.22 23.57 -8.46
N GLY A 738 11.41 22.40 -7.84
CA GLY A 738 12.62 21.60 -8.00
C GLY A 738 13.89 22.15 -7.34
N THR A 739 13.81 23.24 -6.57
CA THR A 739 14.85 23.51 -5.58
C THR A 739 14.62 22.58 -4.41
N GLU A 740 15.44 21.54 -4.32
CA GLU A 740 15.64 20.85 -3.05
C GLU A 740 15.92 21.90 -1.97
N PRO A 741 15.55 21.64 -0.69
CA PRO A 741 16.03 22.43 0.42
C PRO A 741 17.56 22.25 0.54
N ALA A 742 18.33 22.91 -0.33
CA ALA A 742 19.78 22.84 -0.51
C ALA A 742 20.59 23.33 0.71
N SER A 743 19.92 23.50 1.84
CA SER A 743 20.35 24.12 3.08
C SER A 743 20.34 23.18 4.28
N GLN A 744 19.91 21.92 4.10
CA GLN A 744 20.00 20.90 5.15
C GLN A 744 21.45 20.62 5.58
N ASN A 745 22.43 20.97 4.75
CA ASN A 745 23.83 20.61 4.97
C ASN A 745 24.68 21.72 5.61
N ASN A 746 24.12 22.89 5.94
CA ASN A 746 24.92 23.91 6.61
C ASN A 746 25.15 23.55 8.10
N PRO A 747 26.41 23.59 8.58
CA PRO A 747 26.75 23.22 9.95
C PRO A 747 26.08 24.10 11.02
N PHE A 748 25.83 25.37 10.70
CA PHE A 748 25.56 26.40 11.70
C PHE A 748 24.09 26.81 11.77
N VAL A 749 23.35 26.69 10.67
CA VAL A 749 21.97 27.18 10.54
C VAL A 749 21.21 26.33 9.53
N LEU A 750 19.93 26.07 9.77
CA LEU A 750 19.04 25.46 8.80
C LEU A 750 18.24 26.56 8.09
N ALA A 751 18.64 26.91 6.87
CA ALA A 751 18.03 28.02 6.12
C ALA A 751 16.94 27.50 5.16
N CYS A 752 15.66 27.75 5.38
CA CYS A 752 14.58 27.21 4.53
C CYS A 752 13.93 28.32 3.69
N SER A 753 13.43 27.93 2.51
CA SER A 753 12.45 28.73 1.75
C SER A 753 11.06 28.11 1.98
N PRO A 754 10.15 28.78 2.72
CA PRO A 754 8.76 28.35 2.85
C PRO A 754 8.08 28.02 1.51
N GLY A 755 8.40 28.79 0.45
CA GLY A 755 7.85 28.53 -0.89
C GLY A 755 8.34 27.21 -1.50
N ALA A 756 9.60 26.85 -1.29
CA ALA A 756 10.14 25.56 -1.73
C ALA A 756 9.55 24.38 -0.93
N LEU A 757 9.36 24.53 0.39
CA LEU A 757 8.75 23.51 1.23
C LEU A 757 7.30 23.20 0.81
N VAL A 758 6.49 24.24 0.54
CA VAL A 758 5.13 24.05 0.02
C VAL A 758 5.15 23.40 -1.37
N ALA A 759 6.11 23.77 -2.23
CA ALA A 759 6.22 23.17 -3.56
C ALA A 759 6.52 21.66 -3.48
N SER A 760 7.41 21.23 -2.56
CA SER A 760 7.75 19.82 -2.33
C SER A 760 6.51 19.01 -1.92
N VAL A 761 5.76 19.45 -0.89
CA VAL A 761 4.53 18.77 -0.44
C VAL A 761 3.50 18.64 -1.56
N LEU A 762 3.33 19.68 -2.38
CA LEU A 762 2.39 19.66 -3.51
C LEU A 762 2.85 18.81 -4.70
N SER A 763 4.14 18.51 -4.80
CA SER A 763 4.73 17.74 -5.91
C SER A 763 4.84 16.24 -5.64
N GLU A 764 4.93 15.83 -4.37
CA GLU A 764 5.15 14.44 -3.95
C GLU A 764 3.89 13.55 -3.97
N GLY A 765 2.70 14.11 -4.26
CA GLY A 765 1.47 13.33 -4.52
C GLY A 765 0.87 12.66 -3.27
N GLU A 766 -0.01 11.67 -3.50
CA GLU A 766 -0.85 11.01 -2.47
C GLU A 766 -0.08 10.31 -1.34
N ASP A 767 1.23 10.11 -1.50
CA ASP A 767 2.14 9.49 -0.54
C ASP A 767 3.01 10.51 0.22
N SER A 768 2.63 11.80 0.24
CA SER A 768 3.33 12.82 1.03
C SER A 768 3.09 12.60 2.53
N TRP A 769 4.03 11.90 3.19
CA TRP A 769 4.10 11.79 4.65
C TRP A 769 4.87 12.98 5.26
N TYR A 770 5.30 13.92 4.41
CA TYR A 770 6.09 15.06 4.79
C TYR A 770 5.24 16.15 5.42
N ASN A 771 5.58 16.52 6.65
CA ASN A 771 4.87 17.47 7.49
C ASN A 771 5.81 18.64 7.82
N PRO A 772 6.01 19.60 6.90
CA PRO A 772 7.09 20.60 7.02
C PRO A 772 6.96 21.50 8.24
N ALA A 773 5.74 21.81 8.70
CA ALA A 773 5.56 22.70 9.83
C ALA A 773 6.01 22.05 11.14
N THR A 774 5.78 20.75 11.32
CA THR A 774 6.26 20.00 12.49
C THR A 774 7.69 19.47 12.35
N GLN A 775 8.09 19.00 11.18
CA GLN A 775 9.36 18.30 10.99
C GLN A 775 10.58 19.23 10.83
N VAL A 776 10.45 20.44 10.29
CA VAL A 776 11.63 21.33 10.04
C VAL A 776 12.39 21.64 11.33
N HIS A 777 11.70 21.83 12.45
CA HIS A 777 12.36 22.05 13.74
C HIS A 777 13.00 20.77 14.30
N GLU A 778 12.37 19.61 14.09
CA GLU A 778 12.98 18.32 14.44
C GLU A 778 14.27 18.10 13.64
N MET A 779 14.23 18.33 12.32
CA MET A 779 15.38 18.27 11.41
C MET A 779 16.45 19.34 11.65
N SER A 780 16.14 20.37 12.45
CA SER A 780 17.13 21.40 12.78
C SER A 780 18.28 20.85 13.60
N ASP A 781 18.08 19.75 14.36
CA ASP A 781 19.10 19.13 15.20
C ASP A 781 19.82 20.16 16.10
N GLY A 782 19.04 21.12 16.61
CA GLY A 782 19.51 22.21 17.47
C GLY A 782 20.21 23.37 16.75
N ARG A 783 20.22 23.38 15.42
CA ARG A 783 20.59 24.57 14.62
C ARG A 783 19.47 25.62 14.71
N PRO A 784 19.81 26.91 14.72
CA PRO A 784 18.83 27.96 14.42
C PRO A 784 18.20 27.70 13.05
N VAL A 785 16.88 27.89 12.96
CA VAL A 785 16.14 27.82 11.70
C VAL A 785 15.99 29.24 11.17
N VAL A 786 16.28 29.45 9.89
CA VAL A 786 16.20 30.75 9.21
C VAL A 786 15.28 30.64 8.00
N LEU A 787 14.45 31.64 7.73
CA LEU A 787 13.62 31.73 6.53
C LEU A 787 14.20 32.76 5.54
N CYS A 788 14.47 32.35 4.30
CA CYS A 788 15.04 33.19 3.25
C CYS A 788 14.71 32.64 1.83
N ASN A 789 14.79 33.48 0.78
CA ASN A 789 14.44 33.06 -0.58
C ASN A 789 15.48 32.15 -1.23
N ASP A 790 16.74 32.53 -1.07
CA ASP A 790 17.88 31.78 -1.57
C ASP A 790 18.73 31.36 -0.35
N PRO A 791 18.36 30.26 0.31
CA PRO A 791 19.16 29.68 1.37
C PRO A 791 20.62 29.55 1.01
N SER A 792 20.94 29.11 -0.21
CA SER A 792 22.31 28.90 -0.65
C SER A 792 23.12 30.19 -0.68
N ALA A 793 22.59 31.27 -1.27
CA ALA A 793 23.26 32.56 -1.30
C ALA A 793 23.39 33.21 0.10
N TYR A 794 22.36 33.07 0.95
CA TYR A 794 22.42 33.53 2.33
C TYR A 794 23.54 32.83 3.11
N LEU A 795 23.58 31.50 3.03
CA LEU A 795 24.58 30.67 3.68
C LEU A 795 25.99 31.04 3.21
N GLU A 796 26.20 31.22 1.90
CA GLU A 796 27.50 31.64 1.35
C GLU A 796 27.93 33.01 1.87
N SER A 797 27.01 33.99 1.91
CA SER A 797 27.35 35.37 2.32
C SER A 797 27.62 35.53 3.82
N GLN A 798 26.83 34.87 4.68
CA GLN A 798 26.91 35.05 6.14
C GLN A 798 27.79 34.02 6.82
N PHE A 799 27.84 32.81 6.25
CA PHE A 799 28.53 31.68 6.84
C PHE A 799 29.66 31.17 5.96
N GLY A 800 29.89 31.67 4.74
CA GLY A 800 31.00 31.23 3.89
C GLY A 800 32.37 31.36 4.57
N GLU A 801 32.63 32.47 5.28
CA GLU A 801 33.87 32.63 6.06
C GLU A 801 33.92 31.72 7.29
N LYS A 802 32.80 31.50 7.98
CA LYS A 802 32.72 30.60 9.15
C LYS A 802 32.86 29.14 8.74
N ASP A 803 32.28 28.77 7.62
CA ASP A 803 32.39 27.46 6.99
C ASP A 803 33.80 27.26 6.45
N ARG A 804 34.42 28.28 5.81
CA ARG A 804 35.84 28.22 5.44
C ARG A 804 36.73 28.03 6.67
N LYS A 805 36.51 28.79 7.75
CA LYS A 805 37.23 28.61 9.02
C LYS A 805 36.98 27.25 9.65
N LEU A 806 35.75 26.74 9.61
CA LEU A 806 35.44 25.38 10.06
C LEU A 806 36.22 24.36 9.24
N ARG A 807 36.21 24.48 7.91
CA ARG A 807 36.99 23.63 6.99
C ARG A 807 38.48 23.75 7.26
N GLU A 808 39.02 24.95 7.53
CA GLU A 808 40.42 25.16 7.92
C GLU A 808 40.74 24.50 9.27
N LEU A 809 39.86 24.63 10.27
CA LEU A 809 39.98 23.98 11.58
C LEU A 809 39.89 22.45 11.47
N MET A 810 39.08 21.94 10.55
CA MET A 810 38.91 20.53 10.24
C MET A 810 40.07 19.94 9.43
N GLN A 811 40.66 20.74 8.53
CA GLN A 811 41.88 20.39 7.77
C GLN A 811 43.13 20.45 8.66
N GLY A 812 43.18 21.39 9.60
CA GLY A 812 44.22 21.50 10.61
C GLY A 812 44.02 20.52 11.76
N THR A 813 45.09 20.11 12.42
CA THR A 813 45.01 19.29 13.66
C THR A 813 44.63 20.13 14.90
N ASN A 814 43.90 21.24 14.73
CA ASN A 814 43.61 22.24 15.76
C ASN A 814 42.42 21.84 16.66
N ILE A 815 42.64 20.85 17.52
CA ILE A 815 41.62 20.33 18.44
C ILE A 815 41.15 21.37 19.45
N THR A 816 42.02 22.27 19.89
CA THR A 816 41.62 23.36 20.79
C THR A 816 40.60 24.28 20.13
N GLY A 817 40.83 24.69 18.88
CA GLY A 817 39.88 25.52 18.13
C GLY A 817 38.55 24.82 17.85
N LEU A 818 38.56 23.53 17.53
CA LEU A 818 37.33 22.74 17.37
C LEU A 818 36.57 22.61 18.71
N ALA A 819 37.26 22.40 19.82
CA ALA A 819 36.65 22.32 21.14
C ALA A 819 36.01 23.66 21.57
N GLU A 820 36.69 24.78 21.30
CA GLU A 820 36.14 26.12 21.53
C GLU A 820 34.90 26.39 20.68
N LEU A 821 34.91 25.97 19.41
CA LEU A 821 33.75 26.10 18.51
C LEU A 821 32.54 25.30 19.01
N LEU A 822 32.72 24.03 19.37
CA LEU A 822 31.63 23.18 19.88
C LEU A 822 31.12 23.68 21.25
N LYS A 823 32.00 24.21 22.11
CA LYS A 823 31.60 24.86 23.37
C LYS A 823 30.78 26.14 23.15
N ALA A 824 31.06 26.87 22.07
CA ALA A 824 30.29 28.05 21.69
C ALA A 824 28.90 27.72 21.11
N GLN A 825 28.67 26.46 20.70
CA GLN A 825 27.42 25.98 20.09
C GLN A 825 26.92 24.68 20.76
N PRO A 826 26.65 24.69 22.08
CA PRO A 826 26.49 23.47 22.84
C PRO A 826 25.29 22.62 22.40
N GLN A 827 24.23 23.26 21.88
CA GLN A 827 22.98 22.63 21.45
C GLN A 827 22.98 22.18 19.99
N ASN A 828 23.97 22.58 19.17
CA ASN A 828 24.01 22.27 17.75
C ASN A 828 24.54 20.84 17.53
N VAL A 829 23.63 19.87 17.54
CA VAL A 829 23.93 18.44 17.37
C VAL A 829 24.45 18.18 15.96
N HIS A 830 23.92 18.88 14.96
CA HIS A 830 24.37 18.76 13.57
C HIS A 830 25.84 19.17 13.37
N LEU A 831 26.28 20.30 13.92
CA LEU A 831 27.68 20.74 13.86
C LEU A 831 28.61 19.72 14.53
N ARG A 832 28.20 19.18 15.68
CA ARG A 832 28.96 18.14 16.39
C ARG A 832 29.12 16.91 15.51
N GLN A 833 28.01 16.42 14.94
CA GLN A 833 28.01 15.29 14.03
C GLN A 833 28.93 15.53 12.83
N LEU A 834 28.83 16.69 12.18
CA LEU A 834 29.67 17.05 11.04
C LEU A 834 31.18 17.10 11.38
N VAL A 835 31.54 17.73 12.49
CA VAL A 835 32.94 17.79 12.95
C VAL A 835 33.46 16.38 13.21
N TYR A 836 32.66 15.55 13.85
CA TYR A 836 33.03 14.17 14.18
C TYR A 836 33.17 13.31 12.94
N ASP A 837 32.23 13.38 12.00
CA ASP A 837 32.30 12.65 10.73
C ASP A 837 33.53 13.05 9.92
N HIS A 838 33.89 14.34 9.91
CA HIS A 838 35.11 14.80 9.26
C HIS A 838 36.39 14.26 9.91
N LEU A 839 36.47 14.33 11.24
CA LEU A 839 37.64 13.84 11.96
C LEU A 839 37.80 12.31 11.79
N ILE A 840 36.69 11.55 11.83
CA ILE A 840 36.68 10.11 11.55
C ILE A 840 37.21 9.82 10.15
N ALA A 841 36.82 10.61 9.14
CA ALA A 841 37.21 10.38 7.76
C ALA A 841 38.68 10.72 7.44
N ARG A 842 39.33 11.63 8.20
CA ARG A 842 40.60 12.24 7.76
C ARG A 842 41.72 12.33 8.79
N GLN A 843 41.43 12.15 10.07
CA GLN A 843 42.40 12.42 11.13
C GLN A 843 42.70 11.18 11.98
N PRO A 844 43.87 11.09 12.65
CA PRO A 844 44.16 10.02 13.59
C PRO A 844 43.17 10.01 14.77
N LEU A 845 42.69 8.82 15.13
CA LEU A 845 41.74 8.59 16.23
C LEU A 845 42.11 9.28 17.56
N GLY A 846 43.40 9.39 17.88
CA GLY A 846 43.88 10.06 19.10
C GLY A 846 43.61 11.57 19.17
N LEU A 847 43.28 12.23 18.06
CA LEU A 847 42.80 13.61 18.05
C LEU A 847 41.31 13.69 18.38
N ILE A 848 40.53 12.72 17.92
CA ILE A 848 39.10 12.59 18.22
C ILE A 848 38.90 12.32 19.71
N GLU A 849 39.72 11.46 20.29
CA GLU A 849 39.73 11.15 21.73
C GLU A 849 39.96 12.43 22.57
N LYS A 850 40.95 13.25 22.18
CA LYS A 850 41.24 14.53 22.86
C LYS A 850 40.09 15.54 22.76
N LEU A 851 39.39 15.57 21.62
CA LEU A 851 38.22 16.44 21.45
C LEU A 851 37.04 15.94 22.32
N ALA A 852 36.72 14.65 22.24
CA ALA A 852 35.63 14.03 23.01
C ALA A 852 35.84 14.15 24.53
N ALA A 853 37.10 14.07 25.01
CA ALA A 853 37.44 14.24 26.42
C ALA A 853 37.04 15.62 26.99
N ASN A 854 36.90 16.66 26.15
CA ASN A 854 36.41 17.97 26.60
C ASN A 854 34.92 17.98 26.99
N PHE A 855 34.17 16.94 26.62
CA PHE A 855 32.72 16.86 26.79
C PHE A 855 32.28 15.67 27.64
N ALA A 856 33.22 14.88 28.19
CA ALA A 856 32.96 13.69 28.99
C ALA A 856 32.37 14.02 30.38
N SER A 857 31.07 14.25 30.45
CA SER A 857 30.30 14.45 31.69
C SER A 857 29.07 13.52 31.76
N THR A 858 28.38 13.45 32.89
CA THR A 858 27.15 12.65 32.99
C THR A 858 25.98 13.22 32.16
N GLU A 859 26.04 14.49 31.77
CA GLU A 859 25.01 15.20 30.97
C GLU A 859 25.42 15.35 29.49
N THR A 860 26.38 14.55 29.03
CA THR A 860 26.89 14.58 27.65
C THR A 860 25.78 14.34 26.62
N PRO A 861 25.64 15.21 25.58
CA PRO A 861 24.77 14.97 24.44
C PRO A 861 25.01 13.58 23.82
N LEU A 862 23.95 12.94 23.33
CA LEU A 862 24.02 11.59 22.76
C LEU A 862 25.11 11.45 21.68
N VAL A 863 25.26 12.47 20.82
CA VAL A 863 26.26 12.52 19.75
C VAL A 863 27.71 12.46 20.27
N ASP A 864 28.01 13.18 21.36
CA ASP A 864 29.33 13.22 21.98
C ASP A 864 29.65 11.87 22.66
N LEU A 865 28.65 11.26 23.30
CA LEU A 865 28.76 9.94 23.92
C LEU A 865 29.00 8.84 22.87
N LYS A 866 28.27 8.87 21.75
CA LYS A 866 28.46 7.98 20.60
C LYS A 866 29.89 8.06 20.09
N LEU A 867 30.41 9.27 19.89
CA LEU A 867 31.77 9.41 19.40
C LEU A 867 32.82 8.92 20.41
N MET A 868 32.71 9.33 21.68
CA MET A 868 33.66 8.95 22.72
C MET A 868 33.82 7.43 22.82
N LEU A 869 32.71 6.71 22.85
CA LEU A 869 32.70 5.24 22.90
C LEU A 869 33.13 4.62 21.57
N GLY A 870 32.79 5.26 20.43
CA GLY A 870 33.24 4.86 19.10
C GLY A 870 34.76 4.88 18.95
N VAL A 871 35.43 5.96 19.38
CA VAL A 871 36.89 6.08 19.33
C VAL A 871 37.58 5.04 20.20
N GLN A 872 37.05 4.80 21.41
CA GLN A 872 37.55 3.76 22.31
C GLN A 872 37.39 2.36 21.69
N SER A 873 36.39 2.15 20.83
CA SER A 873 36.11 0.86 20.19
C SER A 873 37.00 0.51 19.00
N GLU A 874 37.69 1.47 18.39
CA GLU A 874 38.52 1.25 17.18
C GLU A 874 39.88 0.56 17.46
N LYS A 875 40.44 0.71 18.67
CA LYS A 875 41.71 0.05 19.08
C LYS A 875 41.76 -0.31 20.57
N PRO A 876 40.84 -1.15 21.08
CA PRO A 876 40.91 -1.56 22.47
C PRO A 876 42.11 -2.49 22.65
N ASP A 877 43.03 -2.16 23.56
CA ASP A 877 43.97 -3.18 24.04
C ASP A 877 43.21 -4.25 24.84
N LYS A 878 43.78 -5.44 25.03
CA LYS A 878 43.09 -6.55 25.73
C LYS A 878 42.67 -6.20 27.16
N ALA A 879 43.35 -5.27 27.84
CA ALA A 879 43.02 -4.83 29.20
C ALA A 879 41.92 -3.74 29.22
N ALA A 880 41.78 -2.97 28.14
CA ALA A 880 40.79 -1.90 27.98
C ALA A 880 39.42 -2.42 27.49
N CYS A 881 39.38 -3.60 26.84
CA CYS A 881 38.15 -4.21 26.33
C CYS A 881 37.05 -4.38 27.39
N GLU A 882 37.40 -4.85 28.60
CA GLU A 882 36.41 -5.13 29.65
C GLU A 882 35.73 -3.85 30.17
N LYS A 883 36.51 -2.78 30.38
CA LYS A 883 36.00 -1.47 30.82
C LYS A 883 35.13 -0.81 29.74
N LEU A 884 35.48 -1.00 28.47
CA LEU A 884 34.71 -0.47 27.34
C LEU A 884 33.38 -1.23 27.16
N ILE A 885 33.40 -2.56 27.31
CA ILE A 885 32.17 -3.38 27.30
C ILE A 885 31.19 -2.90 28.37
N GLN A 886 31.66 -2.62 29.59
CA GLN A 886 30.80 -2.09 30.66
C GLN A 886 30.26 -0.69 30.33
N SER A 887 31.10 0.20 29.78
CA SER A 887 30.69 1.55 29.37
C SER A 887 29.61 1.52 28.28
N LEU A 888 29.77 0.66 27.28
CA LEU A 888 28.79 0.46 26.20
C LEU A 888 27.49 -0.18 26.72
N ARG A 889 27.56 -1.16 27.63
CA ARG A 889 26.37 -1.72 28.29
C ARG A 889 25.61 -0.67 29.10
N SER A 890 26.33 0.23 29.80
CA SER A 890 25.71 1.34 30.52
C SER A 890 25.07 2.37 29.57
N ALA A 891 25.69 2.64 28.41
CA ALA A 891 25.13 3.52 27.40
C ALA A 891 23.85 2.93 26.78
N ILE A 892 23.86 1.64 26.45
CA ILE A 892 22.68 0.89 25.99
C ILE A 892 21.57 0.92 27.03
N THR A 893 21.90 0.79 28.32
CA THR A 893 20.89 0.87 29.40
C THR A 893 20.23 2.24 29.47
N ARG A 894 20.99 3.31 29.21
CA ARG A 894 20.49 4.69 29.21
C ARG A 894 19.74 5.07 27.92
N PHE A 895 20.18 4.54 26.78
CA PHE A 895 19.66 4.82 25.45
C PHE A 895 19.38 3.51 24.70
N PRO A 896 18.37 2.73 25.13
CA PRO A 896 18.15 1.38 24.60
C PRO A 896 17.76 1.35 23.12
N ALA A 897 17.24 2.47 22.58
CA ALA A 897 16.85 2.64 21.18
C ALA A 897 17.96 3.23 20.28
N GLU A 898 19.21 3.38 20.77
CA GLU A 898 20.31 3.89 19.96
C GLU A 898 21.10 2.72 19.32
N PRO A 899 20.96 2.45 18.01
CA PRO A 899 21.58 1.30 17.36
C PRO A 899 23.12 1.36 17.35
N ALA A 900 23.72 2.55 17.33
CA ALA A 900 25.17 2.69 17.23
C ALA A 900 25.94 2.06 18.40
N PHE A 901 25.38 2.09 19.62
CA PHE A 901 26.04 1.48 20.78
C PHE A 901 26.12 -0.04 20.68
N TYR A 902 25.11 -0.68 20.10
CA TYR A 902 25.15 -2.12 19.84
C TYR A 902 26.20 -2.44 18.76
N VAL A 903 26.30 -1.64 17.70
CA VAL A 903 27.35 -1.84 16.67
C VAL A 903 28.75 -1.74 17.28
N MET A 904 29.02 -0.70 18.08
CA MET A 904 30.31 -0.52 18.76
C MET A 904 30.61 -1.68 19.70
N LEU A 905 29.62 -2.12 20.48
CA LEU A 905 29.77 -3.23 21.40
C LEU A 905 30.10 -4.52 20.65
N GLY A 906 29.49 -4.75 19.49
CA GLY A 906 29.81 -5.90 18.64
C GLY A 906 31.26 -5.91 18.16
N GLY A 907 31.77 -4.76 17.68
CA GLY A 907 33.16 -4.62 17.26
C GLY A 907 34.17 -4.84 18.39
N VAL A 908 33.87 -4.35 19.60
CA VAL A 908 34.72 -4.57 20.79
C VAL A 908 34.77 -6.04 21.18
N TYR A 909 33.65 -6.76 21.08
CA TYR A 909 33.67 -8.20 21.29
C TYR A 909 34.59 -8.88 20.29
N GLU A 910 34.50 -8.60 18.98
CA GLU A 910 35.41 -9.18 17.96
C GLU A 910 36.90 -8.94 18.27
N ALA A 911 37.24 -7.77 18.81
CA ALA A 911 38.62 -7.40 19.17
C ALA A 911 39.11 -7.99 20.51
N SER A 912 38.20 -8.35 21.42
CA SER A 912 38.54 -8.75 22.80
C SER A 912 39.29 -10.08 22.93
N GLY A 913 39.21 -10.95 21.91
CA GLY A 913 39.84 -12.28 21.94
C GLY A 913 39.25 -13.23 22.99
N VAL A 914 38.08 -12.91 23.56
CA VAL A 914 37.28 -13.80 24.41
C VAL A 914 36.80 -14.99 23.57
N SER A 915 36.72 -16.20 24.15
CA SER A 915 36.39 -17.43 23.42
C SER A 915 35.10 -17.36 22.60
N ASP A 916 34.13 -16.59 23.08
CA ASP A 916 32.80 -16.45 22.45
C ASP A 916 32.58 -15.06 21.80
N ALA A 917 33.65 -14.26 21.65
CA ALA A 917 33.62 -12.93 21.04
C ALA A 917 32.81 -12.82 19.71
N PRO A 918 32.98 -13.72 18.72
CA PRO A 918 32.25 -13.63 17.44
C PRO A 918 30.72 -13.72 17.57
N GLU A 919 30.24 -14.41 18.61
CA GLU A 919 28.81 -14.61 18.84
C GLU A 919 28.19 -13.43 19.60
N TYR A 920 28.91 -12.84 20.56
CA TYR A 920 28.43 -11.63 21.25
C TYR A 920 28.35 -10.48 20.24
N ALA A 921 29.33 -10.42 19.32
CA ALA A 921 29.31 -9.50 18.19
C ALA A 921 28.07 -9.68 17.32
N ARG A 922 27.76 -10.93 16.94
CA ARG A 922 26.58 -11.27 16.15
C ARG A 922 25.27 -10.82 16.82
N LEU A 923 25.12 -11.00 18.14
CA LEU A 923 23.93 -10.57 18.88
C LEU A 923 23.76 -9.04 18.90
N CYS A 924 24.85 -8.31 19.14
CA CYS A 924 24.78 -6.85 19.15
C CYS A 924 24.40 -6.30 17.76
N TYR A 925 24.98 -6.85 16.70
CA TYR A 925 24.66 -6.48 15.33
C TYR A 925 23.19 -6.77 14.96
N LYS A 926 22.60 -7.84 15.45
CA LYS A 926 21.16 -8.13 15.23
C LYS A 926 20.25 -7.14 15.93
N GLU A 927 20.55 -6.81 17.19
CA GLU A 927 19.72 -5.87 17.94
C GLU A 927 19.81 -4.46 17.32
N ALA A 928 20.98 -4.06 16.80
CA ALA A 928 21.12 -2.84 16.01
C ALA A 928 20.20 -2.83 14.77
N LEU A 929 20.10 -3.96 14.04
CA LEU A 929 19.20 -4.10 12.89
C LEU A 929 17.72 -4.17 13.28
N ARG A 930 17.39 -4.72 14.45
CA ARG A 930 16.01 -4.74 14.95
C ARG A 930 15.52 -3.32 15.27
N ILE A 931 16.40 -2.51 15.88
CA ILE A 931 16.11 -1.13 16.25
C ILE A 931 16.06 -0.24 14.99
N SER A 932 17.01 -0.41 14.07
CA SER A 932 17.14 0.43 12.89
C SER A 932 17.51 -0.39 11.64
N PRO A 933 16.54 -1.10 11.02
CA PRO A 933 16.80 -2.01 9.91
C PRO A 933 17.33 -1.33 8.63
N TYR A 934 17.10 -0.01 8.50
CA TYR A 934 17.48 0.82 7.36
C TYR A 934 18.40 1.99 7.71
N GLY A 935 18.98 1.99 8.91
CA GLY A 935 19.84 3.11 9.32
C GLY A 935 21.18 3.16 8.56
N PRO A 936 21.92 4.29 8.62
CA PRO A 936 23.24 4.46 7.98
C PRO A 936 24.33 3.43 8.39
N GLY A 937 24.10 2.66 9.45
CA GLY A 937 24.97 1.56 9.89
C GLY A 937 24.53 0.17 9.40
N ALA A 938 23.34 0.02 8.83
CA ALA A 938 22.74 -1.28 8.53
C ALA A 938 23.59 -2.09 7.53
N THR A 939 24.17 -1.46 6.50
CA THR A 939 25.06 -2.14 5.54
C THR A 939 26.34 -2.63 6.20
N LYS A 940 27.01 -1.79 7.01
CA LYS A 940 28.21 -2.21 7.78
C LYS A 940 27.90 -3.38 8.70
N VAL A 941 26.76 -3.32 9.39
CA VAL A 941 26.27 -4.39 10.26
C VAL A 941 25.95 -5.66 9.46
N LYS A 942 25.30 -5.54 8.30
CA LYS A 942 25.00 -6.66 7.39
C LYS A 942 26.29 -7.30 6.85
N THR A 943 27.32 -6.51 6.54
CA THR A 943 28.65 -6.97 6.10
C THR A 943 29.44 -7.63 7.23
N ALA A 944 29.43 -7.04 8.43
CA ALA A 944 30.06 -7.64 9.62
C ALA A 944 29.42 -9.00 9.95
N LEU A 945 28.09 -9.09 9.90
CA LEU A 945 27.36 -10.37 9.99
C LEU A 945 27.78 -11.35 8.87
N ALA A 946 27.86 -10.91 7.60
CA ALA A 946 28.28 -11.76 6.49
C ALA A 946 29.71 -12.30 6.64
N ARG A 947 30.63 -11.48 7.17
CA ARG A 947 32.01 -11.88 7.51
C ARG A 947 32.03 -12.91 8.63
N LEU A 948 31.30 -12.66 9.72
CA LEU A 948 31.14 -13.59 10.83
C LEU A 948 30.49 -14.92 10.40
N ASP A 949 29.74 -14.91 9.29
CA ASP A 949 29.10 -16.07 8.66
C ASP A 949 29.93 -16.69 7.52
N GLY A 950 31.15 -16.20 7.25
CA GLY A 950 32.11 -16.80 6.32
C GLY A 950 31.87 -16.53 4.82
N LYS A 951 31.15 -15.45 4.45
CA LYS A 951 30.75 -15.13 3.06
C LYS A 951 31.56 -13.97 2.42
N ALA A 952 32.85 -13.85 2.72
CA ALA A 952 33.60 -12.61 2.50
C ALA A 952 33.84 -12.16 1.03
N ASP A 953 33.51 -12.97 0.00
CA ASP A 953 33.91 -12.70 -1.40
C ASP A 953 32.75 -12.57 -2.43
N GLU A 954 31.48 -12.50 -2.02
CA GLU A 954 30.41 -12.12 -2.96
C GLU A 954 30.19 -10.59 -2.92
N PRO A 955 30.38 -9.86 -4.03
CA PRO A 955 30.04 -8.44 -4.08
C PRO A 955 28.54 -8.33 -3.83
N LEU A 956 28.16 -7.61 -2.77
CA LEU A 956 26.78 -7.17 -2.58
C LEU A 956 26.43 -6.31 -3.79
N ASP A 957 25.38 -6.70 -4.52
CA ASP A 957 24.88 -5.95 -5.68
C ASP A 957 24.76 -4.45 -5.33
N ALA A 958 25.45 -3.63 -6.10
CA ALA A 958 25.64 -2.20 -5.91
C ALA A 958 24.41 -1.37 -6.34
N ASP A 959 23.20 -1.83 -6.04
CA ASP A 959 21.96 -1.18 -6.51
C ASP A 959 21.29 -0.27 -5.47
N PHE A 960 21.96 0.05 -4.35
CA PHE A 960 21.51 1.09 -3.43
C PHE A 960 22.72 1.83 -2.82
N GLU A 961 23.46 2.57 -3.65
CA GLU A 961 24.26 3.72 -3.19
C GLU A 961 23.58 5.01 -3.70
N GLU A 962 22.65 5.53 -2.90
CA GLU A 962 22.37 6.96 -2.75
C GLU A 962 21.59 7.12 -1.42
N ASP A 963 22.35 7.25 -0.33
CA ASP A 963 22.23 8.27 0.73
C ASP A 963 23.15 7.96 1.94
#